data_AF-A0A6M0K365-F1
#
_entry.id   AF-A0A6M0K365-F1
#
_cell.length_a   1.000
_cell.length_b   1.000
_cell.length_c   1.000
_cell.angle_alpha   90.00
_cell.angle_beta   90.00
_cell.angle_gamma   90.00
#
_symmetry.space_group_name_H-M   'P 1'
#
loop_
_entity.id
_entity.type
_entity.pdbx_description
1 polymer ?
#
loop_
_entity_poly.entity_id
_entity_poly.type
_entity_poly.pdbx_seq_one_letter_code
_entity_poly.pdbx_strand_id
1 'polypeptide(L)'
;MHGWILYTGKVVPELTRACDEALAAGVKLEVVAPKEVALILDPEEPAKLFLRGELVRIPMFVIAAFVEEADAYNLALLQQLETQGVLCVNRAETLKRTGDKLLTLQLLAGRGIPVPKTVLVRPDTSPAFIAEQLGLPVVVKVLDGSKGHGVALVQSQKELETLLEMMDAAHCPTALLAQEFVADSRGRDLRVLVVDGQPRVCMQRRNRSAEGFKSNVSVGGSAEAYPLTDTIRALAEQVIAVIGLDIGGIDLLFKGDGFVVGEANSIPGFQGIESSSAVNVPAEILMSIGRRLQQRSAARYRALADQVRSLDDLRPKKEAELVQTFVGACAALEQTQQRVLIDILQRSAETEFGKARGFAGIRTIEDFRRQVPVTEWSDYAPYASRMEDCEKDLLFPGQPTHFISTSGTTGAFKKIPESAAGELAKSIVSRTRIALLMKMAPELLDGFFIPLSNGAVMGKTACGIPFGFASGLTLAGAPPEIRKRLAFPPEVLEASDAETLDYLIMRYAVAKPRVRLLVGNNPGRMTSLLETADRRRDSLIGDIERGTLSPDLDLPPDLRQQLEADLAPDPERASALRQMAGARGRLEPRDYWPGLRMVSCWLGGTIGRYLDSLMPWLPEGVVFSDCGYGASEGKLNIPMQPGGAEAPLAIFGYFFEFQPLSGGEPLLAHQLRDGEEYGLIITTYSGLYRYNLHDIVRVKGFTGETPNIQFVSKTRDVANLAGEKLNGAFISDVIRQALAAEERHWRHFCVVTDSEAHRYEFCIEPEGDDAPDAAWLHTIDAALIREASGYQLLRAQGLIRAPRLHVMASGWLDRLYAQHVRPGVTTSQVKLPLVCDAVPQAEMTLRSLDL
;
A
#
# COMPACT_ATOMS: atom_id res chain seq x y z
N MET A 1 9.96 9.40 5.17
CA MET A 1 10.28 10.46 4.19
C MET A 1 11.48 11.24 4.70
N HIS A 2 12.44 11.67 3.86
CA HIS A 2 13.64 12.42 4.29
C HIS A 2 13.75 13.73 3.53
N GLY A 3 13.95 14.84 4.23
CA GLY A 3 14.12 16.17 3.65
C GLY A 3 14.96 17.09 4.52
N TRP A 4 15.33 18.25 3.97
CA TRP A 4 16.12 19.26 4.68
C TRP A 4 15.36 20.58 4.85
N ILE A 5 15.66 21.30 5.93
CA ILE A 5 15.44 22.75 6.00
C ILE A 5 16.81 23.41 5.82
N LEU A 6 16.96 24.17 4.73
CA LEU A 6 18.16 24.96 4.51
C LEU A 6 18.02 26.29 5.26
N TYR A 7 18.87 26.53 6.26
CA TYR A 7 18.73 27.69 7.14
C TYR A 7 20.07 28.38 7.40
N THR A 8 20.07 29.72 7.35
CA THR A 8 21.22 30.58 7.61
C THR A 8 21.02 31.37 8.90
N GLY A 9 21.49 30.88 10.04
CA GLY A 9 21.42 31.62 11.31
C GLY A 9 21.43 30.73 12.57
N LYS A 10 21.08 31.32 13.72
CA LYS A 10 20.79 30.57 14.95
C LYS A 10 19.40 29.95 14.83
N VAL A 11 19.28 28.66 15.16
CA VAL A 11 18.00 27.93 15.13
C VAL A 11 16.97 28.68 15.97
N VAL A 12 15.82 28.99 15.36
CA VAL A 12 14.71 29.69 16.00
C VAL A 12 13.61 28.70 16.42
N PRO A 13 12.77 29.03 17.41
CA PRO A 13 11.70 28.15 17.91
C PRO A 13 10.79 27.58 16.81
N GLU A 14 10.54 28.35 15.75
CA GLU A 14 9.71 27.93 14.61
C GLU A 14 10.32 26.74 13.86
N LEU A 15 11.63 26.68 13.73
CA LEU A 15 12.32 25.55 13.08
C LEU A 15 12.23 24.29 13.93
N THR A 16 12.41 24.44 15.25
CA THR A 16 12.21 23.34 16.20
C THR A 16 10.78 22.81 16.11
N ARG A 17 9.79 23.72 16.12
CA ARG A 17 8.37 23.36 15.99
C ARG A 17 8.07 22.59 14.69
N ALA A 18 8.71 22.95 13.58
CA ALA A 18 8.57 22.23 12.31
C ALA A 18 9.23 20.84 12.33
N CYS A 19 10.39 20.69 12.99
CA CYS A 19 11.05 19.40 13.17
C CYS A 19 10.24 18.47 14.09
N ASP A 20 9.64 19.00 15.16
CA ASP A 20 8.79 18.23 16.07
C ASP A 20 7.54 17.70 15.36
N GLU A 21 6.89 18.54 14.54
CA GLU A 21 5.74 18.11 13.73
C GLU A 21 6.14 17.07 12.68
N ALA A 22 7.30 17.24 12.05
CA ALA A 22 7.83 16.27 11.10
C ALA A 22 8.10 14.91 11.77
N LEU A 23 8.66 14.90 12.98
CA LEU A 23 8.90 13.69 13.75
C LEU A 23 7.58 12.98 14.09
N ALA A 24 6.57 13.73 14.55
CA ALA A 24 5.22 13.20 14.81
C ALA A 24 4.58 12.56 13.57
N ALA A 25 4.88 13.09 12.37
CA ALA A 25 4.42 12.56 11.09
C ALA A 25 5.32 11.45 10.48
N GLY A 26 6.36 10.98 11.20
CA GLY A 26 7.30 9.96 10.69
C GLY A 26 8.21 10.46 9.55
N VAL A 27 8.43 11.77 9.47
CA VAL A 27 9.30 12.44 8.49
C VAL A 27 10.63 12.80 9.16
N LYS A 28 11.74 12.32 8.59
CA LYS A 28 13.09 12.74 9.00
C LYS A 28 13.40 14.09 8.35
N LEU A 29 13.35 15.16 9.14
CA LEU A 29 13.62 16.53 8.71
C LEU A 29 14.87 17.07 9.41
N GLU A 30 15.90 17.41 8.65
CA GLU A 30 17.19 17.88 9.19
C GLU A 30 17.40 19.37 8.87
N VAL A 31 17.83 20.15 9.85
CA VAL A 31 18.24 21.53 9.61
C VAL A 31 19.70 21.53 9.15
N VAL A 32 19.94 22.03 7.93
CA VAL A 32 21.24 22.02 7.28
C VAL A 32 21.65 23.46 6.96
N ALA A 33 22.86 23.84 7.36
CA ALA A 33 23.42 25.13 6.98
C ALA A 33 23.98 25.02 5.54
N PRO A 34 23.62 25.91 4.60
CA PRO A 34 24.11 25.85 3.21
C PRO A 34 25.63 25.72 3.09
N LYS A 35 26.39 26.46 3.91
CA LYS A 35 27.86 26.42 3.96
C LYS A 35 28.47 25.06 4.30
N GLU A 36 27.69 24.14 4.85
CA GLU A 36 28.12 22.79 5.19
C GLU A 36 27.96 21.82 4.00
N VAL A 37 27.29 22.26 2.93
CA VAL A 37 27.05 21.45 1.74
C VAL A 37 28.09 21.81 0.68
N ALA A 38 28.88 20.83 0.23
CA ALA A 38 29.78 21.04 -0.89
C ALA A 38 29.06 20.77 -2.23
N LEU A 39 29.23 21.70 -3.17
CA LEU A 39 28.71 21.60 -4.53
C LEU A 39 29.77 21.01 -5.45
N ILE A 40 29.47 19.89 -6.09
CA ILE A 40 30.31 19.28 -7.13
C ILE A 40 29.46 19.13 -8.39
N LEU A 41 29.96 19.66 -9.50
CA LEU A 41 29.34 19.53 -10.81
C LEU A 41 30.08 18.44 -11.59
N ASP A 42 29.49 17.25 -11.66
CA ASP A 42 30.03 16.11 -12.37
C ASP A 42 28.99 15.58 -13.38
N PRO A 43 29.25 15.63 -14.70
CA PRO A 43 28.32 15.14 -15.71
C PRO A 43 28.22 13.61 -15.75
N GLU A 44 29.23 12.87 -15.25
CA GLU A 44 29.20 11.41 -15.17
C GLU A 44 28.49 10.93 -13.89
N GLU A 45 28.55 11.72 -12.82
CA GLU A 45 27.93 11.40 -11.52
C GLU A 45 27.14 12.59 -10.92
N PRO A 46 26.04 13.04 -11.58
CA PRO A 46 25.34 14.28 -11.22
C PRO A 46 24.60 14.23 -9.86
N ALA A 47 24.63 13.10 -9.15
CA ALA A 47 23.83 12.82 -7.96
C ALA A 47 24.64 12.68 -6.66
N LYS A 48 25.86 13.22 -6.59
CA LYS A 48 26.65 13.25 -5.36
C LYS A 48 26.44 14.55 -4.60
N LEU A 49 26.26 14.43 -3.29
CA LEU A 49 26.13 15.58 -2.40
C LEU A 49 26.89 15.28 -1.11
N PHE A 50 27.68 16.26 -0.67
CA PHE A 50 28.52 16.10 0.51
C PHE A 50 28.06 17.05 1.61
N LEU A 51 27.78 16.52 2.78
CA LEU A 51 27.48 17.30 3.99
C LEU A 51 28.66 17.17 4.93
N ARG A 52 29.32 18.28 5.24
CA ARG A 52 30.53 18.33 6.10
C ARG A 52 31.65 17.38 5.64
N GLY A 53 31.77 17.19 4.32
CA GLY A 53 32.78 16.33 3.69
C GLY A 53 32.37 14.86 3.54
N GLU A 54 31.22 14.44 4.07
CA GLU A 54 30.73 13.07 3.94
C GLU A 54 29.69 12.95 2.83
N LEU A 55 29.79 11.88 2.03
CA LEU A 55 28.80 11.59 1.00
C LEU A 55 27.46 11.24 1.67
N VAL A 56 26.42 12.03 1.38
CA VAL A 56 25.08 11.82 1.90
C VAL A 56 24.10 11.46 0.80
N ARG A 57 23.00 10.81 1.19
CA ARG A 57 21.87 10.56 0.29
C ARG A 57 21.16 11.89 0.00
N ILE A 58 20.87 12.14 -1.27
CA ILE A 58 20.09 13.31 -1.70
C ILE A 58 18.71 13.31 -1.00
N PRO A 59 18.29 14.43 -0.38
CA PRO A 59 16.98 14.55 0.26
C PRO A 59 15.84 14.49 -0.77
N MET A 60 14.66 14.01 -0.38
CA MET A 60 13.50 13.97 -1.28
C MET A 60 12.92 15.37 -1.52
N PHE A 61 13.03 16.25 -0.53
CA PHE A 61 12.58 17.63 -0.59
C PHE A 61 13.47 18.54 0.24
N VAL A 62 13.45 19.83 -0.06
CA VAL A 62 14.07 20.88 0.75
C VAL A 62 13.14 22.05 0.97
N ILE A 63 13.16 22.61 2.17
CA ILE A 63 12.49 23.86 2.53
C ILE A 63 13.58 24.92 2.68
N ALA A 64 13.55 25.95 1.85
CA ALA A 64 14.52 27.04 1.94
C ALA A 64 14.01 28.11 2.92
N ALA A 65 14.72 28.29 4.03
CA ALA A 65 14.40 29.23 5.09
C ALA A 65 15.60 30.17 5.33
N PHE A 66 16.01 30.91 4.31
CA PHE A 66 17.18 31.80 4.43
C PHE A 66 16.82 33.10 5.16
N VAL A 67 17.71 33.56 6.05
CA VAL A 67 17.62 34.90 6.64
C VAL A 67 17.99 35.97 5.60
N GLU A 68 18.96 35.67 4.74
CA GLU A 68 19.36 36.45 3.56
C GLU A 68 18.95 35.67 2.31
N GLU A 69 17.72 35.91 1.83
CA GLU A 69 17.10 35.14 0.73
C GLU A 69 17.84 35.30 -0.62
N ALA A 70 18.49 36.45 -0.83
CA ALA A 70 19.14 36.81 -2.09
C ALA A 70 20.65 36.47 -2.15
N ASP A 71 21.20 35.80 -1.13
CA ASP A 71 22.61 35.40 -1.14
C ASP A 71 22.93 34.46 -2.31
N ALA A 72 23.99 34.78 -3.05
CA ALA A 72 24.33 34.09 -4.30
C ALA A 72 24.69 32.61 -4.08
N TYR A 73 25.31 32.29 -2.94
CA TYR A 73 25.69 30.92 -2.62
C TYR A 73 24.46 30.07 -2.26
N ASN A 74 23.55 30.62 -1.44
CA ASN A 74 22.30 29.96 -1.08
C ASN A 74 21.43 29.65 -2.32
N LEU A 75 21.31 30.60 -3.24
CA LEU A 75 20.57 30.43 -4.48
C LEU A 75 21.22 29.38 -5.40
N ALA A 76 22.57 29.35 -5.49
CA ALA A 76 23.29 28.36 -6.27
C ALA A 76 23.11 26.92 -5.74
N LEU A 77 23.15 26.73 -4.41
CA LEU A 77 22.87 25.44 -3.79
C LEU A 77 21.44 24.96 -4.10
N LEU A 78 20.46 25.85 -3.93
CA LEU A 78 19.07 25.50 -4.19
C LEU A 78 18.86 25.14 -5.68
N GLN A 79 19.49 25.88 -6.60
CA GLN A 79 19.44 25.59 -8.03
C GLN A 79 20.07 24.23 -8.37
N GLN A 80 21.19 23.86 -7.73
CA GLN A 80 21.77 22.52 -7.90
C GLN A 80 20.78 21.42 -7.47
N LEU A 81 20.15 21.56 -6.29
CA LEU A 81 19.18 20.59 -5.79
C LEU A 81 17.96 20.46 -6.73
N GLU A 82 17.49 21.57 -7.29
CA GLU A 82 16.43 21.55 -8.29
C GLU A 82 16.82 20.74 -9.54
N THR A 83 18.04 20.95 -10.06
CA THR A 83 18.53 20.20 -11.24
C THR A 83 18.72 18.71 -10.96
N GLN A 84 19.00 18.34 -9.71
CA GLN A 84 19.05 16.95 -9.25
C GLN A 84 17.67 16.32 -9.02
N GLY A 85 16.59 17.06 -9.30
CA GLY A 85 15.22 16.56 -9.21
C GLY A 85 14.63 16.56 -7.79
N VAL A 86 15.30 17.20 -6.82
CA VAL A 86 14.78 17.40 -5.46
C VAL A 86 13.55 18.31 -5.50
N LEU A 87 12.55 18.02 -4.66
CA LEU A 87 11.40 18.91 -4.49
C LEU A 87 11.81 20.12 -3.62
N CYS A 88 12.14 21.24 -4.25
CA CYS A 88 12.40 22.50 -3.54
C CYS A 88 11.08 23.24 -3.27
N VAL A 89 10.76 23.45 -2.00
CA VAL A 89 9.62 24.26 -1.54
C VAL A 89 10.06 25.71 -1.56
N ASN A 90 9.46 26.50 -2.46
CA ASN A 90 10.02 27.72 -3.02
C ASN A 90 11.31 27.44 -3.81
N ARG A 91 11.32 27.85 -5.08
CA ARG A 91 12.47 27.67 -5.97
C ARG A 91 13.50 28.78 -5.76
N ALA A 92 14.72 28.61 -6.26
CA ALA A 92 15.74 29.65 -6.26
C ALA A 92 15.24 30.95 -6.91
N GLU A 93 14.45 30.84 -7.98
CA GLU A 93 13.81 31.99 -8.60
C GLU A 93 12.76 32.66 -7.68
N THR A 94 11.97 31.88 -6.94
CA THR A 94 11.00 32.40 -5.96
C THR A 94 11.71 33.22 -4.89
N LEU A 95 12.79 32.69 -4.31
CA LEU A 95 13.56 33.37 -3.27
C LEU A 95 14.24 34.64 -3.76
N LYS A 96 14.77 34.61 -5.00
CA LYS A 96 15.31 35.82 -5.63
C LYS A 96 14.25 36.90 -5.77
N ARG A 97 13.02 36.52 -6.13
CA ARG A 97 11.90 37.46 -6.29
C ARG A 97 11.48 38.05 -4.94
N THR A 98 11.31 37.23 -3.89
CA THR A 98 10.88 37.70 -2.56
C THR A 98 11.97 38.45 -1.79
N GLY A 99 13.24 38.08 -1.96
CA GLY A 99 14.37 38.72 -1.30
C GLY A 99 14.69 40.12 -1.82
N ASP A 100 14.29 40.47 -3.03
CA ASP A 100 14.45 41.81 -3.62
C ASP A 100 13.10 42.54 -3.70
N LYS A 101 12.92 43.51 -2.81
CA LYS A 101 11.68 44.30 -2.70
C LYS A 101 11.39 45.10 -3.97
N LEU A 102 12.42 45.63 -4.64
CA LEU A 102 12.23 46.37 -5.88
C LEU A 102 11.77 45.41 -6.98
N LEU A 103 12.44 44.27 -7.13
CA LEU A 103 12.07 43.26 -8.12
C LEU A 103 10.63 42.75 -7.90
N THR A 104 10.25 42.45 -6.66
CA THR A 104 8.86 42.10 -6.32
C THR A 104 7.90 43.16 -6.82
N LEU A 105 8.11 44.43 -6.45
CA LEU A 105 7.21 45.52 -6.82
C LEU A 105 7.16 45.76 -8.34
N GLN A 106 8.29 45.64 -9.03
CA GLN A 106 8.37 45.75 -10.49
C GLN A 106 7.55 44.65 -11.19
N LEU A 107 7.68 43.40 -10.74
CA LEU A 107 6.95 42.26 -11.29
C LEU A 107 5.43 42.41 -11.07
N LEU A 108 5.02 42.84 -9.88
CA LEU A 108 3.61 43.06 -9.55
C LEU A 108 3.02 44.24 -10.34
N ALA A 109 3.68 45.40 -10.31
CA ALA A 109 3.22 46.59 -11.03
C ALA A 109 3.15 46.36 -12.55
N GLY A 110 4.12 45.63 -13.12
CA GLY A 110 4.14 45.27 -14.55
C GLY A 110 3.00 44.36 -14.98
N ARG A 111 2.30 43.73 -14.04
CA ARG A 111 1.09 42.90 -14.27
C ARG A 111 -0.21 43.62 -13.86
N GLY A 112 -0.13 44.90 -13.52
CA GLY A 112 -1.29 45.68 -13.05
C GLY A 112 -1.76 45.31 -11.65
N ILE A 113 -0.96 44.56 -10.87
CA ILE A 113 -1.29 44.23 -9.48
C ILE A 113 -1.04 45.49 -8.64
N PRO A 114 -2.01 45.92 -7.80
CA PRO A 114 -1.92 47.17 -7.06
C PRO A 114 -0.79 47.11 -6.02
N VAL A 115 0.15 48.04 -6.12
CA VAL A 115 1.26 48.26 -5.16
C VAL A 115 1.33 49.73 -4.77
N PRO A 116 1.89 50.11 -3.61
CA PRO A 116 2.16 51.50 -3.29
C PRO A 116 3.07 52.16 -4.34
N LYS A 117 2.73 53.38 -4.77
CA LYS A 117 3.59 54.18 -5.64
C LYS A 117 4.97 54.29 -4.99
N THR A 118 6.00 53.91 -5.74
CA THR A 118 7.36 53.72 -5.23
C THR A 118 8.37 54.43 -6.12
N VAL A 119 9.35 55.08 -5.51
CA VAL A 119 10.51 55.70 -6.15
C VAL A 119 11.77 54.99 -5.65
N LEU A 120 12.65 54.61 -6.57
CA LEU A 120 14.01 54.17 -6.23
C LEU A 120 14.86 55.41 -5.94
N VAL A 121 15.47 55.45 -4.77
CA VAL A 121 16.15 56.62 -4.21
C VAL A 121 17.63 56.34 -4.09
N ARG A 122 18.43 57.26 -4.59
CA ARG A 122 19.88 57.35 -4.40
C ARG A 122 20.22 58.64 -3.65
N PRO A 123 21.43 58.78 -3.09
CA PRO A 123 21.84 60.01 -2.41
C PRO A 123 21.67 61.28 -3.27
N ASP A 124 21.81 61.16 -4.61
CA ASP A 124 21.65 62.26 -5.57
C ASP A 124 20.19 62.52 -6.01
N THR A 125 19.22 61.76 -5.50
CA THR A 125 17.80 61.93 -5.88
C THR A 125 17.21 63.18 -5.23
N SER A 126 16.56 64.04 -6.03
CA SER A 126 15.95 65.27 -5.53
C SER A 126 14.84 64.99 -4.48
N PRO A 127 14.96 65.54 -3.25
CA PRO A 127 13.92 65.44 -2.22
C PRO A 127 12.58 66.03 -2.66
N ALA A 128 12.61 67.16 -3.39
CA ALA A 128 11.43 67.82 -3.93
C ALA A 128 10.71 66.93 -4.95
N PHE A 129 11.46 66.24 -5.81
CA PHE A 129 10.89 65.27 -6.76
C PHE A 129 10.20 64.11 -6.02
N ILE A 130 10.81 63.56 -4.97
CA ILE A 130 10.20 62.49 -4.17
C ILE A 130 8.88 62.98 -3.55
N ALA A 131 8.90 64.16 -2.92
CA ALA A 131 7.72 64.75 -2.29
C ALA A 131 6.60 65.06 -3.30
N GLU A 132 6.94 65.58 -4.48
CA GLU A 132 6.00 65.84 -5.56
C GLU A 132 5.36 64.55 -6.08
N GLN A 133 6.15 63.49 -6.25
CA GLN A 133 5.66 62.24 -6.81
C GLN A 133 4.85 61.40 -5.83
N LEU A 134 5.21 61.38 -4.55
CA LEU A 134 4.62 60.47 -3.56
C LEU A 134 3.68 61.16 -2.57
N GLY A 135 3.73 62.50 -2.46
CA GLY A 135 3.13 63.23 -1.35
C GLY A 135 3.91 63.03 -0.05
N LEU A 136 3.55 63.77 1.00
CA LEU A 136 4.11 63.60 2.35
C LEU A 136 2.99 63.21 3.34
N PRO A 137 3.28 62.36 4.34
CA PRO A 137 4.57 61.72 4.62
C PRO A 137 4.91 60.57 3.63
N VAL A 138 6.19 60.15 3.59
CA VAL A 138 6.65 58.99 2.79
C VAL A 138 7.25 57.89 3.66
N VAL A 139 7.14 56.64 3.22
CA VAL A 139 7.79 55.49 3.86
C VAL A 139 9.09 55.17 3.14
N VAL A 140 10.22 55.33 3.82
CA VAL A 140 11.54 54.97 3.28
C VAL A 140 11.95 53.59 3.78
N LYS A 141 12.40 52.73 2.87
CA LYS A 141 12.79 51.33 3.14
C LYS A 141 14.15 51.01 2.53
N VAL A 142 14.98 50.25 3.24
CA VAL A 142 16.16 49.59 2.65
C VAL A 142 15.74 48.45 1.70
N LEU A 143 16.51 48.25 0.62
CA LEU A 143 16.28 47.18 -0.36
C LEU A 143 16.44 45.79 0.27
N ASP A 144 17.50 45.61 1.05
CA ASP A 144 17.80 44.37 1.76
C ASP A 144 17.59 44.58 3.27
N GLY A 145 16.56 43.96 3.82
CA GLY A 145 16.25 44.08 5.25
C GLY A 145 14.97 43.36 5.66
N SER A 146 15.01 42.71 6.82
CA SER A 146 13.90 41.93 7.38
C SER A 146 13.37 42.53 8.70
N LYS A 147 12.18 42.07 9.13
CA LYS A 147 11.58 42.39 10.45
C LYS A 147 11.43 43.89 10.76
N GLY A 148 11.21 44.73 9.75
CA GLY A 148 10.94 46.16 9.92
C GLY A 148 12.13 47.05 10.32
N HIS A 149 13.34 46.49 10.32
CA HIS A 149 14.59 47.26 10.43
C HIS A 149 14.85 47.95 9.07
N GLY A 150 15.32 49.20 9.12
CA GLY A 150 15.53 50.00 7.89
C GLY A 150 14.24 50.50 7.23
N VAL A 151 13.14 50.61 7.98
CA VAL A 151 11.90 51.29 7.54
C VAL A 151 11.67 52.54 8.39
N ALA A 152 11.55 53.70 7.77
CA ALA A 152 11.32 55.00 8.42
C ALA A 152 10.12 55.72 7.80
N LEU A 153 9.36 56.45 8.61
CA LEU A 153 8.31 57.36 8.12
C LEU A 153 8.89 58.77 8.16
N VAL A 154 8.96 59.41 6.99
CA VAL A 154 9.54 60.74 6.82
C VAL A 154 8.41 61.74 6.60
N GLN A 155 8.30 62.72 7.51
CA GLN A 155 7.13 63.61 7.59
C GLN A 155 7.26 64.84 6.71
N SER A 156 8.48 65.27 6.42
CA SER A 156 8.75 66.53 5.72
C SER A 156 9.85 66.38 4.67
N GLN A 157 9.85 67.27 3.67
CA GLN A 157 10.92 67.32 2.67
C GLN A 157 12.28 67.58 3.32
N LYS A 158 12.33 68.38 4.39
CA LYS A 158 13.57 68.65 5.14
C LYS A 158 14.15 67.39 5.80
N GLU A 159 13.29 66.51 6.31
CA GLU A 159 13.76 65.22 6.83
C GLU A 159 14.27 64.30 5.71
N LEU A 160 13.68 64.35 4.51
CA LEU A 160 14.22 63.66 3.33
C LEU A 160 15.60 64.19 2.94
N GLU A 161 15.75 65.53 2.89
CA GLU A 161 17.05 66.20 2.65
C GLU A 161 18.10 65.71 3.63
N THR A 162 17.81 65.75 4.94
CA THR A 162 18.75 65.32 5.98
C THR A 162 19.10 63.83 5.84
N LEU A 163 18.12 62.97 5.55
CA LEU A 163 18.37 61.53 5.36
C LEU A 163 19.32 61.27 4.18
N LEU A 164 19.12 61.96 3.05
CA LEU A 164 19.93 61.77 1.85
C LEU A 164 21.34 62.35 2.01
N GLU A 165 21.48 63.51 2.65
CA GLU A 165 22.80 64.07 3.02
C GLU A 165 23.58 63.12 3.93
N MET A 166 22.91 62.51 4.92
CA MET A 166 23.54 61.53 5.80
C MET A 166 23.99 60.28 5.05
N MET A 167 23.19 59.79 4.10
CA MET A 167 23.57 58.65 3.27
C MET A 167 24.77 58.96 2.38
N ASP A 168 24.79 60.14 1.77
CA ASP A 168 25.90 60.60 0.94
C ASP A 168 27.19 60.72 1.75
N ALA A 169 27.11 61.37 2.92
CA ALA A 169 28.24 61.51 3.85
C ALA A 169 28.75 60.15 4.36
N ALA A 170 27.85 59.20 4.60
CA ALA A 170 28.19 57.84 5.00
C ALA A 170 28.74 56.98 3.83
N HIS A 171 28.82 57.53 2.61
CA HIS A 171 29.22 56.82 1.40
C HIS A 171 28.43 55.52 1.21
N CYS A 172 27.14 55.54 1.57
CA CYS A 172 26.30 54.34 1.52
C CYS A 172 26.04 53.98 0.05
N PRO A 173 26.55 52.84 -0.45
CA PRO A 173 26.41 52.47 -1.87
C PRO A 173 25.00 51.94 -2.20
N THR A 174 24.16 51.73 -1.19
CA THR A 174 22.89 51.02 -1.30
C THR A 174 21.74 52.00 -1.57
N ALA A 175 20.98 51.75 -2.64
CA ALA A 175 19.75 52.49 -2.93
C ALA A 175 18.65 52.17 -1.90
N LEU A 176 17.73 53.12 -1.70
CA LEU A 176 16.55 52.99 -0.86
C LEU A 176 15.28 53.00 -1.72
N LEU A 177 14.18 52.55 -1.15
CA LEU A 177 12.84 52.74 -1.71
C LEU A 177 12.10 53.80 -0.90
N ALA A 178 11.61 54.85 -1.56
CA ALA A 178 10.60 55.73 -0.99
C ALA A 178 9.23 55.32 -1.54
N GLN A 179 8.26 55.10 -0.67
CA GLN A 179 6.90 54.71 -1.02
C GLN A 179 5.89 55.73 -0.51
N GLU A 180 4.78 55.89 -1.24
CA GLU A 180 3.62 56.64 -0.75
C GLU A 180 3.19 56.07 0.62
N PHE A 181 2.83 56.96 1.55
CA PHE A 181 2.27 56.52 2.81
C PHE A 181 0.78 56.20 2.63
N VAL A 182 0.44 54.91 2.73
CA VAL A 182 -0.95 54.45 2.65
C VAL A 182 -1.65 54.71 3.99
N ALA A 183 -2.28 55.89 4.10
CA ALA A 183 -2.85 56.39 5.36
C ALA A 183 -3.90 55.45 5.98
N ASP A 184 -4.74 54.80 5.17
CA ASP A 184 -5.77 53.86 5.64
C ASP A 184 -5.18 52.62 6.33
N SER A 185 -3.89 52.34 6.12
CA SER A 185 -3.12 51.26 6.75
C SER A 185 -2.27 51.70 7.94
N ARG A 186 -2.45 52.93 8.44
CA ARG A 186 -1.65 53.40 9.58
C ARG A 186 -1.87 52.49 10.79
N GLY A 187 -0.80 51.82 11.23
CA GLY A 187 -0.83 50.92 12.39
C GLY A 187 -1.60 49.62 12.18
N ARG A 188 -2.00 49.28 10.95
CA ARG A 188 -2.74 48.04 10.62
C ARG A 188 -2.40 47.52 9.22
N ASP A 189 -2.27 46.20 9.10
CA ASP A 189 -2.14 45.51 7.82
C ASP A 189 -2.80 44.12 7.87
N LEU A 190 -2.85 43.44 6.73
CA LEU A 190 -3.23 42.04 6.66
C LEU A 190 -2.03 41.18 6.25
N ARG A 191 -1.92 39.99 6.83
CA ARG A 191 -1.01 38.93 6.41
C ARG A 191 -1.82 37.75 5.89
N VAL A 192 -1.61 37.40 4.64
CA VAL A 192 -2.17 36.18 4.03
C VAL A 192 -1.11 35.08 4.06
N LEU A 193 -1.41 33.97 4.73
CA LEU A 193 -0.62 32.75 4.69
C LEU A 193 -0.84 32.04 3.36
N VAL A 194 0.26 31.72 2.69
CA VAL A 194 0.29 30.88 1.50
C VAL A 194 0.85 29.51 1.85
N VAL A 195 0.15 28.45 1.47
CA VAL A 195 0.64 27.06 1.50
C VAL A 195 0.15 26.35 0.25
N ASP A 196 1.04 25.58 -0.38
CA ASP A 196 0.75 24.85 -1.62
C ASP A 196 0.36 25.78 -2.79
N GLY A 197 0.91 27.00 -2.81
CA GLY A 197 0.57 28.00 -3.83
C GLY A 197 -0.87 28.51 -3.73
N GLN A 198 -1.48 28.43 -2.55
CA GLN A 198 -2.86 28.85 -2.31
C GLN A 198 -2.97 29.72 -1.05
N PRO A 199 -3.80 30.78 -1.04
CA PRO A 199 -4.07 31.53 0.17
C PRO A 199 -4.94 30.69 1.13
N ARG A 200 -4.46 30.49 2.36
CA ARG A 200 -5.07 29.61 3.36
C ARG A 200 -5.78 30.37 4.47
N VAL A 201 -5.07 31.31 5.10
CA VAL A 201 -5.54 32.06 6.27
C VAL A 201 -5.16 33.52 6.09
N CYS A 202 -6.01 34.42 6.57
CA CYS A 202 -5.70 35.83 6.68
C CYS A 202 -5.75 36.24 8.16
N MET A 203 -4.80 37.05 8.59
CA MET A 203 -4.83 37.70 9.89
C MET A 203 -4.64 39.20 9.74
N GLN A 204 -5.27 39.99 10.60
CA GLN A 204 -5.01 41.41 10.72
C GLN A 204 -3.99 41.63 11.85
N ARG A 205 -2.92 42.37 11.56
CA ARG A 205 -1.96 42.82 12.58
C ARG A 205 -2.26 44.27 12.96
N ARG A 206 -2.19 44.60 14.25
CA ARG A 206 -2.41 45.96 14.76
C ARG A 206 -1.30 46.39 15.72
N ASN A 207 -0.89 47.66 15.65
CA ASN A 207 -0.02 48.26 16.66
C ASN A 207 -0.81 48.50 17.96
N ARG A 208 -0.19 48.24 19.12
CA ARG A 208 -0.77 48.53 20.44
C ARG A 208 -0.67 50.01 20.84
N SER A 209 0.26 50.77 20.27
CA SER A 209 0.39 52.21 20.48
C SER A 209 -0.38 53.00 19.42
N ALA A 210 -1.19 53.97 19.85
CA ALA A 210 -1.91 54.88 18.96
C ALA A 210 -0.98 55.79 18.13
N GLU A 211 0.28 55.96 18.55
CA GLU A 211 1.26 56.82 17.88
C GLU A 211 2.14 56.07 16.85
N GLY A 212 2.21 54.75 16.92
CA GLY A 212 3.09 53.93 16.09
C GLY A 212 2.49 53.58 14.71
N PHE A 213 3.21 53.87 13.63
CA PHE A 213 2.71 53.60 12.27
C PHE A 213 2.91 52.15 11.78
N LYS A 214 3.82 51.38 12.40
CA LYS A 214 4.16 49.98 12.02
C LYS A 214 3.26 48.97 12.75
N SER A 215 2.76 47.94 12.06
CA SER A 215 1.84 46.91 12.61
C SER A 215 2.50 45.58 13.01
N ASN A 216 3.82 45.42 12.86
CA ASN A 216 4.49 44.13 13.06
C ASN A 216 4.38 43.58 14.49
N VAL A 217 3.94 42.32 14.61
CA VAL A 217 3.80 41.58 15.88
C VAL A 217 5.13 41.47 16.63
N SER A 218 6.26 41.39 15.91
CA SER A 218 7.62 41.32 16.49
C SER A 218 8.05 42.59 17.23
N VAL A 219 7.30 43.68 17.13
CA VAL A 219 7.54 44.96 17.83
C VAL A 219 6.43 45.24 18.86
N GLY A 220 5.66 44.21 19.25
CA GLY A 220 4.61 44.30 20.27
C GLY A 220 3.18 44.49 19.75
N GLY A 221 2.91 44.26 18.46
CA GLY A 221 1.55 44.29 17.89
C GLY A 221 0.67 43.09 18.30
N SER A 222 -0.66 43.22 18.20
CA SER A 222 -1.61 42.09 18.31
C SER A 222 -1.95 41.51 16.93
N ALA A 223 -2.29 40.22 16.89
CA ALA A 223 -2.76 39.53 15.69
C ALA A 223 -4.15 38.94 15.95
N GLU A 224 -5.08 39.18 15.04
CA GLU A 224 -6.45 38.68 15.12
C GLU A 224 -6.85 38.04 13.79
N ALA A 225 -7.71 37.02 13.83
CA ALA A 225 -8.23 36.39 12.63
C ALA A 225 -8.93 37.42 11.74
N TYR A 226 -8.69 37.38 10.43
CA TYR A 226 -9.41 38.21 9.46
C TYR A 226 -10.02 37.34 8.37
N PRO A 227 -11.28 37.59 7.94
CA PRO A 227 -11.88 36.81 6.86
C PRO A 227 -11.06 36.89 5.57
N LEU A 228 -10.71 35.73 5.01
CA LEU A 228 -10.11 35.65 3.68
C LEU A 228 -11.20 35.84 2.61
N THR A 229 -11.55 37.10 2.33
CA THR A 229 -12.59 37.47 1.35
C THR A 229 -12.16 37.14 -0.08
N ASP A 230 -13.12 37.08 -1.02
CA ASP A 230 -12.84 36.80 -2.43
C ASP A 230 -11.86 37.81 -3.04
N THR A 231 -11.95 39.09 -2.64
CA THR A 231 -11.02 40.14 -3.06
C THR A 231 -9.59 39.86 -2.59
N ILE A 232 -9.43 39.47 -1.31
CA ILE A 232 -8.10 39.15 -0.74
C ILE A 232 -7.55 37.88 -1.39
N ARG A 233 -8.40 36.86 -1.57
CA ARG A 233 -8.05 35.59 -2.22
C ARG A 233 -7.56 35.83 -3.65
N ALA A 234 -8.33 36.52 -4.47
CA ALA A 234 -7.98 36.80 -5.86
C ALA A 234 -6.69 37.62 -5.98
N LEU A 235 -6.51 38.64 -5.14
CA LEU A 235 -5.27 39.42 -5.11
C LEU A 235 -4.06 38.57 -4.69
N ALA A 236 -4.21 37.74 -3.67
CA ALA A 236 -3.15 36.84 -3.22
C ALA A 236 -2.80 35.80 -4.29
N GLU A 237 -3.78 35.21 -4.98
CA GLU A 237 -3.56 34.27 -6.08
C GLU A 237 -2.79 34.90 -7.25
N GLN A 238 -3.08 36.17 -7.59
CA GLN A 238 -2.32 36.92 -8.59
C GLN A 238 -0.86 37.11 -8.16
N VAL A 239 -0.61 37.51 -6.91
CA VAL A 239 0.74 37.65 -6.36
C VAL A 239 1.48 36.32 -6.37
N ILE A 240 0.83 35.24 -5.92
CA ILE A 240 1.40 33.89 -5.91
C ILE A 240 1.80 33.46 -7.32
N ALA A 241 0.95 33.69 -8.32
CA ALA A 241 1.23 33.32 -9.71
C ALA A 241 2.40 34.10 -10.31
N VAL A 242 2.54 35.39 -9.97
CA VAL A 242 3.64 36.23 -10.45
C VAL A 242 4.96 35.88 -9.78
N ILE A 243 4.93 35.65 -8.46
CA ILE A 243 6.14 35.39 -7.67
C ILE A 243 6.58 33.92 -7.77
N GLY A 244 5.64 32.98 -7.91
CA GLY A 244 5.90 31.54 -7.83
C GLY A 244 6.03 31.06 -6.39
N LEU A 245 5.18 31.58 -5.50
CA LEU A 245 5.27 31.37 -4.05
C LEU A 245 4.55 30.08 -3.62
N ASP A 246 5.28 29.06 -3.18
CA ASP A 246 4.71 27.79 -2.70
C ASP A 246 4.25 27.90 -1.24
N ILE A 247 5.10 28.47 -0.40
CA ILE A 247 4.82 28.80 0.99
C ILE A 247 5.29 30.22 1.24
N GLY A 248 4.60 30.95 2.11
CA GLY A 248 5.01 32.31 2.41
C GLY A 248 3.92 33.17 3.03
N GLY A 249 4.23 34.45 3.16
CA GLY A 249 3.30 35.44 3.67
C GLY A 249 3.21 36.65 2.74
N ILE A 250 1.99 37.04 2.40
CA ILE A 250 1.72 38.25 1.60
C ILE A 250 1.15 39.32 2.53
N ASP A 251 1.80 40.47 2.57
CA ASP A 251 1.39 41.62 3.37
C ASP A 251 0.56 42.57 2.51
N LEU A 252 -0.68 42.80 2.90
CA LEU A 252 -1.61 43.70 2.23
C LEU A 252 -1.88 44.93 3.09
N LEU A 253 -1.93 46.08 2.44
CA LEU A 253 -2.27 47.37 3.00
C LEU A 253 -3.68 47.75 2.54
N PHE A 254 -4.54 48.17 3.46
CA PHE A 254 -5.82 48.83 3.20
C PHE A 254 -5.61 50.13 2.41
N LYS A 255 -6.36 50.34 1.33
CA LYS A 255 -6.39 51.59 0.55
C LYS A 255 -7.79 51.79 -0.04
N GLY A 256 -8.54 52.77 0.47
CA GLY A 256 -9.96 52.96 0.17
C GLY A 256 -10.77 51.70 0.52
N ASP A 257 -11.65 51.28 -0.40
CA ASP A 257 -12.44 50.04 -0.27
C ASP A 257 -11.67 48.76 -0.68
N GLY A 258 -10.37 48.89 -1.02
CA GLY A 258 -9.55 47.81 -1.54
C GLY A 258 -8.23 47.61 -0.80
N PHE A 259 -7.32 46.89 -1.46
CA PHE A 259 -6.02 46.51 -0.92
C PHE A 259 -4.90 46.73 -1.94
N VAL A 260 -3.72 47.10 -1.43
CA VAL A 260 -2.47 47.12 -2.21
C VAL A 260 -1.46 46.17 -1.58
N VAL A 261 -0.60 45.57 -2.39
CA VAL A 261 0.41 44.61 -1.95
C VAL A 261 1.62 45.37 -1.42
N GLY A 262 1.92 45.18 -0.13
CA GLY A 262 3.06 45.82 0.53
C GLY A 262 4.36 45.03 0.39
N GLU A 263 4.29 43.72 0.61
CA GLU A 263 5.46 42.81 0.60
C GLU A 263 5.01 41.35 0.40
N ALA A 264 5.88 40.51 -0.18
CA ALA A 264 5.70 39.06 -0.21
C ALA A 264 6.98 38.41 0.33
N ASN A 265 6.84 37.46 1.25
CA ASN A 265 7.94 36.81 1.95
C ASN A 265 7.89 35.29 1.73
N SER A 266 9.05 34.65 1.56
CA SER A 266 9.13 33.21 1.39
C SER A 266 8.94 32.41 2.69
N ILE A 267 9.14 33.06 3.84
CA ILE A 267 8.96 32.47 5.16
C ILE A 267 7.73 33.11 5.82
N PRO A 268 6.65 32.34 6.08
CA PRO A 268 5.40 32.90 6.59
C PRO A 268 5.51 33.41 8.04
N GLY A 269 6.32 32.75 8.87
CA GLY A 269 6.37 32.89 10.33
C GLY A 269 5.13 32.28 10.99
N PHE A 270 5.31 31.39 11.96
CA PHE A 270 4.19 30.58 12.49
C PHE A 270 3.43 31.27 13.62
N GLN A 271 4.16 31.85 14.58
CA GLN A 271 3.62 32.26 15.87
C GLN A 271 2.37 33.16 15.78
N GLY A 272 2.39 34.20 14.94
CA GLY A 272 1.27 35.13 14.79
C GLY A 272 0.03 34.50 14.13
N ILE A 273 0.25 33.58 13.18
CA ILE A 273 -0.84 32.92 12.44
C ILE A 273 -1.46 31.82 13.31
N GLU A 274 -0.66 31.00 13.98
CA GLU A 274 -1.15 29.95 14.88
C GLU A 274 -1.82 30.52 16.14
N SER A 275 -1.41 31.72 16.60
CA SER A 275 -2.11 32.38 17.71
C SER A 275 -3.47 32.98 17.33
N SER A 276 -3.69 33.23 16.03
CA SER A 276 -4.90 33.88 15.52
C SER A 276 -5.79 32.93 14.72
N SER A 277 -5.39 31.66 14.54
CA SER A 277 -6.14 30.66 13.77
C SER A 277 -5.94 29.26 14.33
N ALA A 278 -6.83 28.32 13.99
CA ALA A 278 -6.70 26.91 14.39
C ALA A 278 -5.75 26.10 13.49
N VAL A 279 -5.00 26.75 12.59
CA VAL A 279 -4.17 26.08 11.59
C VAL A 279 -2.81 25.73 12.18
N ASN A 280 -2.42 24.46 12.10
CA ASN A 280 -1.05 24.01 12.34
C ASN A 280 -0.24 24.20 11.06
N VAL A 281 0.56 25.27 11.01
CA VAL A 281 1.23 25.69 9.77
C VAL A 281 2.29 24.67 9.32
N PRO A 282 3.18 24.16 10.20
CA PRO A 282 4.11 23.11 9.81
C PRO A 282 3.44 21.84 9.28
N ALA A 283 2.34 21.40 9.87
CA ALA A 283 1.61 20.22 9.42
C ALA A 283 1.04 20.41 8.01
N GLU A 284 0.42 21.56 7.71
CA GLU A 284 -0.08 21.87 6.37
C GLU A 284 1.03 21.87 5.31
N ILE A 285 2.21 22.42 5.65
CA ILE A 285 3.39 22.41 4.77
C ILE A 285 3.85 20.97 4.49
N LEU A 286 3.97 20.14 5.53
CA LEU A 286 4.36 18.73 5.39
C LEU A 286 3.35 17.92 4.57
N MET A 287 2.05 18.14 4.77
CA MET A 287 1.01 17.51 3.97
C MET A 287 1.11 17.92 2.50
N SER A 288 1.34 19.20 2.21
CA SER A 288 1.57 19.71 0.85
C SER A 288 2.77 19.03 0.19
N ILE A 289 3.90 18.94 0.89
CA ILE A 289 5.11 18.22 0.42
C ILE A 289 4.79 16.76 0.11
N GLY A 290 4.06 16.08 1.00
CA GLY A 290 3.63 14.70 0.80
C GLY A 290 2.81 14.51 -0.48
N ARG A 291 1.81 15.36 -0.71
CA ARG A 291 1.00 15.35 -1.95
C ARG A 291 1.85 15.54 -3.20
N ARG A 292 2.75 16.53 -3.19
CA ARG A 292 3.62 16.85 -4.34
C ARG A 292 4.61 15.72 -4.66
N LEU A 293 5.20 15.07 -3.64
CA LEU A 293 6.08 13.91 -3.82
C LEU A 293 5.34 12.70 -4.40
N GLN A 294 4.11 12.47 -3.97
CA GLN A 294 3.24 11.42 -4.53
C GLN A 294 2.94 11.70 -6.01
N GLN A 295 2.56 12.93 -6.37
CA GLN A 295 2.28 13.31 -7.76
C GLN A 295 3.50 13.16 -8.67
N ARG A 296 4.70 13.59 -8.23
CA ARG A 296 5.95 13.42 -9.01
C ARG A 296 6.29 11.95 -9.22
N SER A 297 6.13 11.13 -8.18
CA SER A 297 6.36 9.69 -8.27
C SER A 297 5.35 9.05 -9.23
N ALA A 298 4.07 9.42 -9.14
CA ALA A 298 3.01 8.91 -10.01
C ALA A 298 3.27 9.27 -11.48
N ALA A 299 3.66 10.51 -11.80
CA ALA A 299 3.97 10.92 -13.17
C ALA A 299 5.16 10.13 -13.76
N ARG A 300 6.25 9.98 -13.00
CA ARG A 300 7.42 9.19 -13.42
C ARG A 300 7.05 7.72 -13.65
N TYR A 301 6.28 7.14 -12.74
CA TYR A 301 5.88 5.74 -12.82
C TYR A 301 4.87 5.50 -13.94
N ARG A 302 3.93 6.43 -14.18
CA ARG A 302 3.05 6.40 -15.36
C ARG A 302 3.84 6.37 -16.65
N ALA A 303 4.89 7.20 -16.78
CA ALA A 303 5.75 7.17 -17.96
C ALA A 303 6.45 5.80 -18.19
N LEU A 304 6.84 5.11 -17.11
CA LEU A 304 7.38 3.74 -17.20
C LEU A 304 6.31 2.72 -17.61
N ALA A 305 5.09 2.85 -17.08
CA ALA A 305 3.96 2.01 -17.45
C ALA A 305 3.54 2.23 -18.92
N ASP A 306 3.64 3.47 -19.42
CA ASP A 306 3.30 3.81 -20.79
C ASP A 306 4.21 3.17 -21.84
N GLN A 307 5.42 2.80 -21.45
CA GLN A 307 6.35 2.07 -22.30
C GLN A 307 5.98 0.58 -22.44
N VAL A 308 5.14 0.03 -21.56
CA VAL A 308 4.72 -1.37 -21.62
C VAL A 308 3.57 -1.51 -22.62
N ARG A 309 3.83 -2.24 -23.71
CA ARG A 309 2.87 -2.54 -24.77
C ARG A 309 2.41 -3.99 -24.73
N SER A 310 3.26 -4.89 -24.24
CA SER A 310 3.00 -6.33 -24.14
C SER A 310 3.61 -6.92 -22.86
N LEU A 311 3.25 -8.17 -22.56
CA LEU A 311 3.84 -8.93 -21.46
C LEU A 311 5.38 -9.06 -21.57
N ASP A 312 5.91 -9.07 -22.79
CA ASP A 312 7.34 -9.30 -23.04
C ASP A 312 8.22 -8.09 -22.63
N ASP A 313 7.66 -6.88 -22.62
CA ASP A 313 8.34 -5.66 -22.19
C ASP A 313 8.66 -5.65 -20.68
N LEU A 314 7.94 -6.47 -19.90
CA LEU A 314 8.14 -6.63 -18.47
C LEU A 314 9.24 -7.65 -18.14
N ARG A 315 9.53 -8.57 -19.07
CA ARG A 315 10.51 -9.65 -18.87
C ARG A 315 11.91 -9.13 -18.50
N PRO A 316 12.52 -8.16 -19.22
CA PRO A 316 13.89 -7.71 -18.94
C PRO A 316 13.99 -6.76 -17.74
N LYS A 317 12.88 -6.24 -17.22
CA LYS A 317 12.89 -5.25 -16.14
C LYS A 317 13.44 -5.84 -14.84
N LYS A 318 14.26 -5.06 -14.14
CA LYS A 318 14.76 -5.38 -12.80
C LYS A 318 13.63 -5.21 -11.76
N GLU A 319 13.82 -5.81 -10.59
CA GLU A 319 12.84 -5.86 -9.50
C GLU A 319 12.35 -4.46 -9.09
N ALA A 320 13.27 -3.50 -8.93
CA ALA A 320 12.89 -2.13 -8.57
C ALA A 320 12.05 -1.45 -9.66
N GLU A 321 12.37 -1.68 -10.94
CA GLU A 321 11.66 -1.10 -12.07
C GLU A 321 10.29 -1.76 -12.29
N LEU A 322 10.17 -3.07 -12.04
CA LEU A 322 8.88 -3.78 -12.05
C LEU A 322 7.92 -3.17 -11.03
N VAL A 323 8.39 -2.92 -9.80
CA VAL A 323 7.58 -2.28 -8.76
C VAL A 323 7.12 -0.88 -9.18
N GLN A 324 8.03 -0.08 -9.76
CA GLN A 324 7.69 1.26 -10.23
C GLN A 324 6.70 1.22 -11.40
N THR A 325 6.91 0.32 -12.35
CA THR A 325 6.03 0.11 -13.51
C THR A 325 4.63 -0.32 -13.04
N PHE A 326 4.55 -1.22 -12.06
CA PHE A 326 3.28 -1.64 -11.47
C PHE A 326 2.54 -0.47 -10.80
N VAL A 327 3.21 0.32 -9.96
CA VAL A 327 2.61 1.50 -9.31
C VAL A 327 2.13 2.51 -10.36
N GLY A 328 2.87 2.68 -11.45
CA GLY A 328 2.48 3.53 -12.58
C GLY A 328 1.24 3.01 -13.30
N ALA A 329 1.20 1.71 -13.59
CA ALA A 329 0.06 1.04 -14.21
C ALA A 329 -1.19 1.15 -13.34
N CYS A 330 -1.03 1.07 -12.02
CA CYS A 330 -2.14 1.22 -11.07
C CYS A 330 -2.83 2.58 -11.18
N ALA A 331 -2.09 3.61 -11.60
CA ALA A 331 -2.60 4.96 -11.85
C ALA A 331 -3.04 5.20 -13.31
N ALA A 332 -3.09 4.18 -14.15
CA ALA A 332 -3.56 4.21 -15.54
C ALA A 332 -4.31 2.91 -15.84
N LEU A 333 -5.30 2.61 -15.00
CA LEU A 333 -5.92 1.28 -14.93
C LEU A 333 -6.56 0.87 -16.25
N GLU A 334 -7.39 1.75 -16.81
CA GLU A 334 -8.16 1.48 -18.03
C GLU A 334 -7.25 1.19 -19.22
N GLN A 335 -6.26 2.05 -19.44
CA GLN A 335 -5.31 1.90 -20.55
C GLN A 335 -4.47 0.63 -20.38
N THR A 336 -4.08 0.30 -19.14
CA THR A 336 -3.33 -0.93 -18.85
C THR A 336 -4.18 -2.17 -19.16
N GLN A 337 -5.41 -2.25 -18.66
CA GLN A 337 -6.29 -3.39 -18.87
C GLN A 337 -6.67 -3.58 -20.34
N GLN A 338 -6.88 -2.49 -21.09
CA GLN A 338 -7.10 -2.57 -22.53
C GLN A 338 -5.88 -3.15 -23.25
N ARG A 339 -4.66 -2.69 -22.96
CA ARG A 339 -3.44 -3.22 -23.59
C ARG A 339 -3.25 -4.71 -23.28
N VAL A 340 -3.45 -5.11 -22.02
CA VAL A 340 -3.32 -6.52 -21.59
C VAL A 340 -4.33 -7.41 -22.30
N LEU A 341 -5.60 -7.00 -22.38
CA LEU A 341 -6.62 -7.76 -23.11
C LEU A 341 -6.23 -7.92 -24.59
N ILE A 342 -5.84 -6.84 -25.25
CA ILE A 342 -5.48 -6.88 -26.66
C ILE A 342 -4.24 -7.75 -26.90
N ASP A 343 -3.22 -7.71 -26.04
CA ASP A 343 -2.05 -8.60 -26.11
C ASP A 343 -2.45 -10.09 -25.96
N ILE A 344 -3.31 -10.42 -24.99
CA ILE A 344 -3.82 -11.80 -24.80
C ILE A 344 -4.54 -12.30 -26.06
N LEU A 345 -5.44 -11.48 -26.62
CA LEU A 345 -6.25 -11.85 -27.78
C LEU A 345 -5.40 -11.96 -29.05
N GLN A 346 -4.46 -11.05 -29.27
CA GLN A 346 -3.56 -11.08 -30.44
C GLN A 346 -2.69 -12.34 -30.44
N ARG A 347 -2.14 -12.73 -29.29
CA ARG A 347 -1.37 -13.98 -29.16
C ARG A 347 -2.19 -15.21 -29.50
N SER A 348 -3.48 -15.19 -29.16
CA SER A 348 -4.37 -16.33 -29.30
C SER A 348 -5.22 -16.29 -30.57
N ALA A 349 -5.01 -15.31 -31.46
CA ALA A 349 -5.92 -15.08 -32.60
C ALA A 349 -5.96 -16.26 -33.59
N GLU A 350 -4.85 -16.98 -33.73
CA GLU A 350 -4.70 -18.09 -34.68
C GLU A 350 -5.06 -19.47 -34.11
N THR A 351 -5.41 -19.55 -32.82
CA THR A 351 -5.78 -20.81 -32.17
C THR A 351 -7.17 -21.26 -32.60
N GLU A 352 -7.51 -22.53 -32.38
CA GLU A 352 -8.86 -23.05 -32.67
C GLU A 352 -9.94 -22.22 -31.94
N PHE A 353 -9.74 -21.95 -30.66
CA PHE A 353 -10.66 -21.13 -29.87
C PHE A 353 -10.70 -19.68 -30.37
N GLY A 354 -9.55 -19.08 -30.66
CA GLY A 354 -9.46 -17.69 -31.13
C GLY A 354 -10.13 -17.47 -32.49
N LYS A 355 -9.96 -18.41 -33.42
CA LYS A 355 -10.65 -18.41 -34.73
C LYS A 355 -12.16 -18.58 -34.57
N ALA A 356 -12.60 -19.52 -33.73
CA ALA A 356 -14.02 -19.74 -33.46
C ALA A 356 -14.71 -18.51 -32.84
N ARG A 357 -13.98 -17.68 -32.10
CA ARG A 357 -14.49 -16.46 -31.44
C ARG A 357 -14.13 -15.15 -32.13
N GLY A 358 -13.47 -15.19 -33.29
CA GLY A 358 -13.19 -14.00 -34.09
C GLY A 358 -12.16 -13.03 -33.48
N PHE A 359 -11.18 -13.51 -32.70
CA PHE A 359 -10.22 -12.67 -31.97
C PHE A 359 -9.47 -11.67 -32.85
N ALA A 360 -9.15 -12.04 -34.09
CA ALA A 360 -8.47 -11.16 -35.05
C ALA A 360 -9.24 -9.85 -35.35
N GLY A 361 -10.56 -9.81 -35.13
CA GLY A 361 -11.42 -8.64 -35.34
C GLY A 361 -11.65 -7.77 -34.10
N ILE A 362 -11.25 -8.21 -32.91
CA ILE A 362 -11.52 -7.49 -31.65
C ILE A 362 -10.53 -6.32 -31.49
N ARG A 363 -11.03 -5.11 -31.22
CA ARG A 363 -10.20 -3.91 -31.04
C ARG A 363 -10.42 -3.19 -29.71
N THR A 364 -11.59 -3.35 -29.11
CA THR A 364 -11.92 -2.77 -27.80
C THR A 364 -12.43 -3.81 -26.81
N ILE A 365 -12.53 -3.42 -25.54
CA ILE A 365 -13.11 -4.25 -24.49
C ILE A 365 -14.58 -4.55 -24.78
N GLU A 366 -15.32 -3.59 -25.35
CA GLU A 366 -16.73 -3.75 -25.72
C GLU A 366 -16.91 -4.76 -26.86
N ASP A 367 -16.02 -4.76 -27.85
CA ASP A 367 -16.00 -5.79 -28.90
C ASP A 367 -15.80 -7.18 -28.31
N PHE A 368 -14.88 -7.30 -27.35
CA PHE A 368 -14.61 -8.55 -26.65
C PHE A 368 -15.83 -9.04 -25.87
N ARG A 369 -16.44 -8.17 -25.05
CA ARG A 369 -17.63 -8.49 -24.25
C ARG A 369 -18.83 -8.91 -25.11
N ARG A 370 -18.97 -8.33 -26.32
CA ARG A 370 -20.03 -8.69 -27.28
C ARG A 370 -19.80 -10.05 -27.94
N GLN A 371 -18.55 -10.41 -28.21
CA GLN A 371 -18.22 -11.63 -28.97
C GLN A 371 -17.98 -12.85 -28.09
N VAL A 372 -17.45 -12.64 -26.89
CA VAL A 372 -17.04 -13.71 -25.97
C VAL A 372 -17.99 -13.68 -24.77
N PRO A 373 -18.77 -14.75 -24.51
CA PRO A 373 -19.60 -14.83 -23.32
C PRO A 373 -18.76 -15.05 -22.06
N VAL A 374 -19.35 -14.87 -20.88
CA VAL A 374 -18.77 -15.39 -19.64
C VAL A 374 -18.74 -16.91 -19.73
N THR A 375 -17.63 -17.53 -19.35
CA THR A 375 -17.38 -18.97 -19.53
C THR A 375 -17.17 -19.71 -18.22
N GLU A 376 -17.37 -21.02 -18.30
CA GLU A 376 -17.23 -21.98 -17.21
C GLU A 376 -16.17 -23.04 -17.54
N TRP A 377 -15.74 -23.83 -16.56
CA TRP A 377 -14.72 -24.87 -16.80
C TRP A 377 -15.15 -25.89 -17.85
N SER A 378 -16.45 -26.16 -17.98
CA SER A 378 -17.02 -27.05 -18.99
C SER A 378 -16.70 -26.59 -20.43
N ASP A 379 -16.49 -25.30 -20.65
CA ASP A 379 -16.13 -24.77 -21.97
C ASP A 379 -14.68 -25.11 -22.36
N TYR A 380 -13.81 -25.35 -21.38
CA TYR A 380 -12.38 -25.60 -21.57
C TYR A 380 -11.98 -27.06 -21.41
N ALA A 381 -12.75 -27.85 -20.65
CA ALA A 381 -12.45 -29.25 -20.39
C ALA A 381 -12.19 -30.09 -21.65
N PRO A 382 -12.95 -29.95 -22.76
CA PRO A 382 -12.65 -30.68 -24.00
C PRO A 382 -11.30 -30.31 -24.62
N TYR A 383 -10.93 -29.03 -24.61
CA TYR A 383 -9.64 -28.57 -25.13
C TYR A 383 -8.49 -29.02 -24.24
N ALA A 384 -8.65 -28.94 -22.91
CA ALA A 384 -7.65 -29.42 -21.96
C ALA A 384 -7.36 -30.91 -22.16
N SER A 385 -8.40 -31.75 -22.32
CA SER A 385 -8.24 -33.18 -22.60
C SER A 385 -7.44 -33.41 -23.89
N ARG A 386 -7.77 -32.69 -24.97
CA ARG A 386 -7.03 -32.77 -26.25
C ARG A 386 -5.58 -32.32 -26.12
N MET A 387 -5.31 -31.30 -25.30
CA MET A 387 -3.94 -30.85 -25.01
C MET A 387 -3.15 -31.87 -24.18
N GLU A 388 -3.81 -32.66 -23.31
CA GLU A 388 -3.17 -33.79 -22.62
C GLU A 388 -2.71 -34.87 -23.61
N ASP A 389 -3.44 -35.01 -24.73
CA ASP A 389 -3.14 -35.89 -25.88
C ASP A 389 -2.20 -35.23 -26.93
N CYS A 390 -1.40 -34.25 -26.52
CA CYS A 390 -0.37 -33.56 -27.31
C CYS A 390 -0.89 -32.56 -28.35
N GLU A 391 -2.20 -32.34 -28.47
CA GLU A 391 -2.71 -31.38 -29.43
C GLU A 391 -2.30 -29.95 -29.05
N LYS A 392 -1.99 -29.14 -30.05
CA LYS A 392 -1.41 -27.80 -29.90
C LYS A 392 -2.31 -26.73 -30.53
N ASP A 393 -2.04 -25.47 -30.23
CA ASP A 393 -2.70 -24.32 -30.85
C ASP A 393 -4.23 -24.30 -30.63
N LEU A 394 -4.71 -24.87 -29.50
CA LEU A 394 -6.14 -24.98 -29.18
C LEU A 394 -6.68 -23.74 -28.44
N LEU A 395 -6.23 -23.53 -27.20
CA LEU A 395 -6.58 -22.35 -26.40
C LEU A 395 -5.57 -21.22 -26.62
N PHE A 396 -4.28 -21.55 -26.58
CA PHE A 396 -3.14 -20.66 -26.80
C PHE A 396 -2.15 -21.31 -27.77
N PRO A 397 -1.21 -20.55 -28.38
CA PRO A 397 -0.22 -21.11 -29.29
C PRO A 397 0.71 -22.12 -28.63
N GLY A 398 1.00 -23.22 -29.32
CA GLY A 398 1.86 -24.30 -28.87
C GLY A 398 1.17 -25.27 -27.91
N GLN A 399 1.99 -26.01 -27.15
CA GLN A 399 1.57 -26.95 -26.12
C GLN A 399 1.67 -26.32 -24.72
N PRO A 400 0.91 -26.83 -23.73
CA PRO A 400 1.09 -26.43 -22.34
C PRO A 400 2.51 -26.72 -21.85
N THR A 401 3.09 -25.81 -21.04
CA THR A 401 4.37 -26.08 -20.36
C THR A 401 4.18 -27.07 -19.22
N HIS A 402 3.00 -27.03 -18.58
CA HIS A 402 2.55 -27.97 -17.57
C HIS A 402 1.03 -27.88 -17.39
N PHE A 403 0.45 -28.82 -16.63
CA PHE A 403 -0.92 -28.73 -16.14
C PHE A 403 -0.97 -28.48 -14.64
N ILE A 404 -1.77 -27.51 -14.22
CA ILE A 404 -2.03 -27.23 -12.82
C ILE A 404 -3.22 -28.08 -12.37
N SER A 405 -2.98 -28.99 -11.43
CA SER A 405 -4.01 -29.84 -10.85
C SER A 405 -4.74 -29.12 -9.71
N THR A 406 -6.07 -29.12 -9.75
CA THR A 406 -6.91 -28.48 -8.72
C THR A 406 -7.86 -29.51 -8.11
N SER A 407 -7.97 -29.53 -6.79
CA SER A 407 -8.97 -30.33 -6.08
C SER A 407 -10.35 -29.67 -6.25
N GLY A 408 -10.99 -29.94 -7.39
CA GLY A 408 -12.38 -29.57 -7.62
C GLY A 408 -13.31 -30.27 -6.63
N THR A 409 -14.42 -29.63 -6.25
CA THR A 409 -15.46 -30.20 -5.38
C THR A 409 -16.22 -31.38 -5.99
N THR A 410 -16.03 -31.65 -7.29
CA THR A 410 -16.66 -32.75 -8.00
C THR A 410 -15.86 -34.06 -7.93
N GLY A 411 -14.75 -34.09 -7.18
CA GLY A 411 -13.95 -35.31 -6.98
C GLY A 411 -13.05 -35.72 -8.15
N ALA A 412 -13.08 -35.02 -9.29
CA ALA A 412 -12.12 -35.15 -10.38
C ALA A 412 -11.19 -33.91 -10.41
N PHE A 413 -9.88 -34.11 -10.57
CA PHE A 413 -8.93 -33.00 -10.67
C PHE A 413 -9.17 -32.22 -11.96
N LYS A 414 -9.36 -30.89 -11.87
CA LYS A 414 -9.23 -30.04 -13.06
C LYS A 414 -7.75 -29.95 -13.39
N LYS A 415 -7.36 -30.29 -14.61
CA LYS A 415 -6.00 -30.07 -15.13
C LYS A 415 -6.03 -28.83 -16.01
N ILE A 416 -5.71 -27.70 -15.41
CA ILE A 416 -5.71 -26.40 -16.11
C ILE A 416 -4.41 -26.30 -16.91
N PRO A 417 -4.47 -26.17 -18.26
CA PRO A 417 -3.27 -26.05 -19.08
C PRO A 417 -2.60 -24.70 -18.82
N GLU A 418 -1.27 -24.69 -18.65
CA GLU A 418 -0.49 -23.46 -18.51
C GLU A 418 0.33 -23.18 -19.78
N SER A 419 0.22 -21.96 -20.32
CA SER A 419 1.05 -21.54 -21.45
C SER A 419 2.36 -20.90 -20.99
N ALA A 420 3.37 -20.84 -21.86
CA ALA A 420 4.62 -20.14 -21.55
C ALA A 420 4.39 -18.64 -21.23
N ALA A 421 3.38 -18.02 -21.86
CA ALA A 421 3.01 -16.64 -21.56
C ALA A 421 2.28 -16.51 -20.21
N GLY A 422 1.41 -17.45 -19.86
CA GLY A 422 0.78 -17.51 -18.53
C GLY A 422 1.80 -17.69 -17.41
N GLU A 423 2.77 -18.58 -17.63
CA GLU A 423 3.88 -18.82 -16.70
C GLU A 423 4.72 -17.54 -16.51
N LEU A 424 5.03 -16.84 -17.60
CA LEU A 424 5.72 -15.55 -17.54
C LEU A 424 4.91 -14.49 -16.76
N ALA A 425 3.60 -14.39 -17.00
CA ALA A 425 2.73 -13.46 -16.28
C ALA A 425 2.73 -13.74 -14.78
N LYS A 426 2.56 -15.00 -14.36
CA LYS A 426 2.65 -15.43 -12.95
C LYS A 426 4.03 -15.14 -12.37
N SER A 427 5.10 -15.35 -13.14
CA SER A 427 6.47 -15.06 -12.73
C SER A 427 6.69 -13.58 -12.48
N ILE A 428 6.24 -12.68 -13.37
CA ILE A 428 6.33 -11.23 -13.18
C ILE A 428 5.56 -10.77 -11.94
N VAL A 429 4.35 -11.29 -11.71
CA VAL A 429 3.59 -11.01 -10.48
C VAL A 429 4.38 -11.43 -9.25
N SER A 430 4.95 -12.64 -9.27
CA SER A 430 5.72 -13.20 -8.14
C SER A 430 6.98 -12.40 -7.86
N ARG A 431 7.74 -12.03 -8.91
CA ARG A 431 8.93 -11.18 -8.80
C ARG A 431 8.58 -9.81 -8.22
N THR A 432 7.44 -9.24 -8.63
CA THR A 432 6.97 -7.95 -8.11
C THR A 432 6.58 -8.06 -6.62
N ARG A 433 5.86 -9.10 -6.21
CA ARG A 433 5.54 -9.38 -4.79
C ARG A 433 6.80 -9.53 -3.95
N ILE A 434 7.77 -10.33 -4.41
CA ILE A 434 9.04 -10.54 -3.71
C ILE A 434 9.84 -9.24 -3.62
N ALA A 435 9.90 -8.45 -4.69
CA ALA A 435 10.61 -7.17 -4.71
C ALA A 435 10.02 -6.18 -3.68
N LEU A 436 8.69 -6.10 -3.59
CA LEU A 436 8.00 -5.30 -2.57
C LEU A 436 8.30 -5.82 -1.16
N LEU A 437 8.21 -7.14 -0.95
CA LEU A 437 8.50 -7.76 0.33
C LEU A 437 9.91 -7.42 0.83
N MET A 438 10.92 -7.56 -0.05
CA MET A 438 12.32 -7.25 0.28
C MET A 438 12.55 -5.76 0.47
N LYS A 439 11.77 -4.90 -0.18
CA LYS A 439 11.82 -3.45 0.04
C LYS A 439 11.22 -3.04 1.39
N MET A 440 10.16 -3.74 1.83
CA MET A 440 9.49 -3.48 3.11
C MET A 440 10.30 -4.02 4.29
N ALA A 441 10.95 -5.16 4.12
CA ALA A 441 11.68 -5.86 5.16
C ALA A 441 13.06 -6.34 4.64
N PRO A 442 14.02 -5.41 4.39
CA PRO A 442 15.34 -5.75 3.87
C PRO A 442 16.16 -6.63 4.82
N GLU A 443 15.89 -6.59 6.12
CA GLU A 443 16.48 -7.44 7.15
C GLU A 443 16.18 -8.93 6.94
N LEU A 444 15.16 -9.27 6.15
CA LEU A 444 14.90 -10.65 5.80
C LEU A 444 16.07 -11.25 5.01
N LEU A 445 16.88 -10.44 4.31
CA LEU A 445 17.97 -10.91 3.46
C LEU A 445 19.10 -11.61 4.23
N ASP A 446 19.22 -11.40 5.54
CA ASP A 446 20.34 -11.87 6.34
C ASP A 446 20.15 -13.27 6.97
N GLY A 447 19.06 -13.96 6.63
CA GLY A 447 18.75 -15.27 7.19
C GLY A 447 17.94 -16.20 6.28
N PHE A 448 17.44 -17.27 6.89
CA PHE A 448 16.74 -18.36 6.22
C PHE A 448 15.22 -18.16 6.24
N PHE A 449 14.53 -18.79 5.29
CA PHE A 449 13.07 -18.85 5.29
C PHE A 449 12.55 -20.28 5.11
N ILE A 450 11.33 -20.50 5.61
CA ILE A 450 10.63 -21.79 5.56
C ILE A 450 9.41 -21.62 4.67
N PRO A 451 9.42 -22.13 3.43
CA PRO A 451 8.21 -22.20 2.62
C PRO A 451 7.42 -23.48 2.91
N LEU A 452 6.15 -23.33 3.25
CA LEU A 452 5.18 -24.42 3.29
C LEU A 452 4.63 -24.64 1.89
N SER A 453 5.29 -25.52 1.13
CA SER A 453 4.93 -25.91 -0.24
C SER A 453 4.87 -27.43 -0.34
N ASN A 454 4.12 -27.94 -1.33
CA ASN A 454 4.12 -29.36 -1.68
C ASN A 454 5.23 -29.65 -2.71
N GLY A 455 5.51 -30.94 -2.93
CA GLY A 455 6.25 -31.42 -4.08
C GLY A 455 5.71 -30.87 -5.42
N ALA A 456 6.63 -30.56 -6.34
CA ALA A 456 6.33 -29.78 -7.55
C ALA A 456 5.58 -30.56 -8.64
N VAL A 457 5.78 -31.87 -8.75
CA VAL A 457 5.26 -32.68 -9.87
C VAL A 457 4.56 -33.93 -9.34
N MET A 458 3.30 -34.12 -9.71
CA MET A 458 2.52 -35.33 -9.41
C MET A 458 2.73 -36.41 -10.47
N GLY A 459 3.01 -36.03 -11.72
CA GLY A 459 3.22 -36.96 -12.82
C GLY A 459 3.43 -36.26 -14.15
N LYS A 460 3.36 -37.03 -15.24
CA LYS A 460 3.43 -36.55 -16.63
C LYS A 460 2.26 -37.10 -17.44
N THR A 461 1.78 -36.34 -18.43
CA THR A 461 0.80 -36.84 -19.42
C THR A 461 1.45 -37.90 -20.34
N ALA A 462 0.64 -38.55 -21.19
CA ALA A 462 1.14 -39.50 -22.19
C ALA A 462 2.24 -38.90 -23.10
N CYS A 463 2.19 -37.58 -23.29
CA CYS A 463 3.12 -36.79 -24.09
C CYS A 463 4.36 -36.30 -23.33
N GLY A 464 4.48 -36.63 -22.05
CA GLY A 464 5.58 -36.19 -21.20
C GLY A 464 5.41 -34.79 -20.58
N ILE A 465 4.26 -34.14 -20.74
CA ILE A 465 3.99 -32.80 -20.16
C ILE A 465 3.77 -32.98 -18.65
N PRO A 466 4.50 -32.25 -17.77
CA PRO A 466 4.34 -32.41 -16.33
C PRO A 466 2.99 -31.87 -15.83
N PHE A 467 2.46 -32.47 -14.78
CA PHE A 467 1.32 -31.92 -14.04
C PHE A 467 1.55 -31.98 -12.53
N GLY A 468 1.07 -30.97 -11.81
CA GLY A 468 1.29 -30.85 -10.36
C GLY A 468 0.56 -29.66 -9.73
N PHE A 469 0.94 -29.34 -8.49
CA PHE A 469 0.36 -28.22 -7.74
C PHE A 469 1.12 -26.91 -8.04
N ALA A 470 0.37 -25.81 -8.15
CA ALA A 470 0.93 -24.49 -8.47
C ALA A 470 1.99 -23.99 -7.47
N SER A 471 1.85 -24.32 -6.18
CA SER A 471 2.78 -23.91 -5.12
C SER A 471 4.15 -24.56 -5.27
N GLY A 472 4.20 -25.88 -5.52
CA GLY A 472 5.46 -26.60 -5.71
C GLY A 472 6.21 -26.16 -6.96
N LEU A 473 5.49 -25.95 -8.08
CA LEU A 473 6.08 -25.44 -9.32
C LEU A 473 6.68 -24.03 -9.17
N THR A 474 6.04 -23.15 -8.38
CA THR A 474 6.58 -21.81 -8.08
C THR A 474 7.94 -21.89 -7.38
N LEU A 475 8.08 -22.79 -6.40
CA LEU A 475 9.33 -22.92 -5.64
C LEU A 475 10.45 -23.54 -6.49
N ALA A 476 10.11 -24.53 -7.34
CA ALA A 476 11.07 -25.14 -8.28
C ALA A 476 11.64 -24.12 -9.28
N GLY A 477 10.82 -23.16 -9.72
CA GLY A 477 11.22 -22.08 -10.62
C GLY A 477 11.96 -20.90 -9.95
N ALA A 478 12.20 -20.93 -8.63
CA ALA A 478 12.82 -19.81 -7.92
C ALA A 478 14.32 -19.64 -8.26
N PRO A 479 14.85 -18.39 -8.29
CA PRO A 479 16.27 -18.13 -8.54
C PRO A 479 17.20 -18.88 -7.57
N PRO A 480 18.40 -19.31 -8.00
CA PRO A 480 19.35 -20.04 -7.14
C PRO A 480 19.68 -19.34 -5.83
N GLU A 481 19.83 -18.01 -5.85
CA GLU A 481 20.11 -17.21 -4.65
C GLU A 481 18.97 -17.22 -3.62
N ILE A 482 17.73 -17.42 -4.07
CA ILE A 482 16.58 -17.62 -3.17
C ILE A 482 16.58 -19.06 -2.64
N ARG A 483 16.84 -20.06 -3.48
CA ARG A 483 16.88 -21.48 -3.07
C ARG A 483 17.96 -21.77 -2.04
N LYS A 484 19.14 -21.13 -2.12
CA LYS A 484 20.22 -21.25 -1.11
C LYS A 484 19.82 -20.79 0.29
N ARG A 485 18.73 -20.02 0.41
CA ARG A 485 18.26 -19.43 1.67
C ARG A 485 17.09 -20.19 2.29
N LEU A 486 16.75 -21.35 1.75
CA LEU A 486 15.82 -22.28 2.37
C LEU A 486 16.39 -22.81 3.69
N ALA A 487 15.52 -22.96 4.68
CA ALA A 487 15.89 -23.55 5.96
C ALA A 487 16.21 -25.05 5.83
N PHE A 488 15.76 -25.71 4.77
CA PHE A 488 15.91 -27.14 4.49
C PHE A 488 16.28 -27.38 3.00
N PRO A 489 16.90 -28.51 2.65
CA PRO A 489 17.19 -28.85 1.25
C PRO A 489 15.89 -29.16 0.47
N PRO A 490 15.76 -28.76 -0.81
CA PRO A 490 14.52 -28.92 -1.58
C PRO A 490 13.94 -30.34 -1.62
N GLU A 491 14.80 -31.36 -1.52
CA GLU A 491 14.48 -32.79 -1.54
C GLU A 491 13.59 -33.23 -0.37
N VAL A 492 13.56 -32.46 0.73
CA VAL A 492 12.60 -32.65 1.82
C VAL A 492 11.15 -32.64 1.32
N LEU A 493 10.86 -31.91 0.24
CA LEU A 493 9.51 -31.82 -0.33
C LEU A 493 9.06 -33.07 -1.09
N GLU A 494 9.94 -34.06 -1.25
CA GLU A 494 9.67 -35.36 -1.88
C GLU A 494 9.12 -36.40 -0.88
N ALA A 495 9.00 -36.03 0.40
CA ALA A 495 8.41 -36.88 1.44
C ALA A 495 7.00 -37.36 1.05
N SER A 496 6.72 -38.64 1.35
CA SER A 496 5.50 -39.36 0.96
C SER A 496 4.26 -38.94 1.76
N ASP A 497 4.44 -38.51 3.01
CA ASP A 497 3.36 -38.13 3.91
C ASP A 497 3.64 -36.82 4.67
N ALA A 498 2.58 -36.26 5.27
CA ALA A 498 2.63 -34.95 5.93
C ALA A 498 3.43 -34.96 7.24
N GLU A 499 3.40 -36.06 7.99
CA GLU A 499 4.10 -36.16 9.28
C GLU A 499 5.61 -36.26 9.06
N THR A 500 6.03 -37.08 8.10
CA THR A 500 7.44 -37.18 7.69
C THR A 500 7.95 -35.85 7.14
N LEU A 501 7.16 -35.18 6.28
CA LEU A 501 7.51 -33.86 5.75
C LEU A 501 7.73 -32.82 6.87
N ASP A 502 6.82 -32.76 7.85
CA ASP A 502 6.92 -31.81 8.95
C ASP A 502 8.11 -32.07 9.86
N TYR A 503 8.34 -33.34 10.18
CA TYR A 503 9.51 -33.74 10.94
C TYR A 503 10.79 -33.30 10.21
N LEU A 504 10.89 -33.57 8.90
CA LEU A 504 12.08 -33.23 8.11
C LEU A 504 12.28 -31.70 8.05
N ILE A 505 11.24 -30.93 7.75
CA ILE A 505 11.32 -29.45 7.75
C ILE A 505 11.86 -28.97 9.10
N MET A 506 11.30 -29.44 10.21
CA MET A 506 11.71 -28.99 11.54
C MET A 506 13.10 -29.50 11.95
N ARG A 507 13.48 -30.70 11.53
CA ARG A 507 14.82 -31.26 11.77
C ARG A 507 15.93 -30.38 11.20
N TYR A 508 15.73 -29.81 10.01
CA TYR A 508 16.67 -28.86 9.42
C TYR A 508 16.50 -27.44 9.98
N ALA A 509 15.26 -26.97 10.13
CA ALA A 509 14.99 -25.58 10.44
C ALA A 509 15.30 -25.20 11.90
N VAL A 510 15.02 -26.08 12.87
CA VAL A 510 15.31 -25.82 14.30
C VAL A 510 16.81 -25.77 14.58
N ALA A 511 17.62 -26.47 13.78
CA ALA A 511 19.07 -26.37 13.84
C ALA A 511 19.60 -24.98 13.42
N LYS A 512 18.81 -24.19 12.68
CA LYS A 512 19.22 -22.86 12.18
C LYS A 512 18.61 -21.73 13.05
N PRO A 513 19.40 -21.04 13.90
CA PRO A 513 18.86 -19.96 14.76
C PRO A 513 18.43 -18.70 13.98
N ARG A 514 18.90 -18.52 12.73
CA ARG A 514 18.65 -17.33 11.90
C ARG A 514 17.50 -17.52 10.90
N VAL A 515 16.45 -18.25 11.26
CA VAL A 515 15.20 -18.23 10.48
C VAL A 515 14.53 -16.86 10.67
N ARG A 516 14.24 -16.17 9.57
CA ARG A 516 13.69 -14.80 9.54
C ARG A 516 12.26 -14.74 9.03
N LEU A 517 11.84 -15.73 8.24
CA LEU A 517 10.57 -15.71 7.53
C LEU A 517 9.92 -17.11 7.45
N LEU A 518 8.65 -17.18 7.84
CA LEU A 518 7.78 -18.33 7.56
C LEU A 518 6.79 -17.94 6.46
N VAL A 519 6.76 -18.69 5.35
CA VAL A 519 5.88 -18.41 4.19
C VAL A 519 4.98 -19.59 3.94
N GLY A 520 3.70 -19.35 3.73
CA GLY A 520 2.74 -20.40 3.39
C GLY A 520 1.33 -19.86 3.31
N ASN A 521 0.47 -20.45 2.48
CA ASN A 521 -0.86 -19.88 2.27
C ASN A 521 -1.76 -20.02 3.51
N ASN A 522 -1.65 -21.13 4.26
CA ASN A 522 -2.55 -21.47 5.35
C ASN A 522 -1.86 -21.34 6.74
N PRO A 523 -2.22 -20.34 7.56
CA PRO A 523 -1.76 -20.23 8.96
C PRO A 523 -2.01 -21.47 9.82
N GLY A 524 -3.11 -22.21 9.63
CA GLY A 524 -3.34 -23.45 10.39
C GLY A 524 -2.29 -24.53 10.09
N ARG A 525 -1.80 -24.59 8.85
CA ARG A 525 -0.70 -25.48 8.46
C ARG A 525 0.62 -25.08 9.12
N MET A 526 0.84 -23.77 9.30
CA MET A 526 1.98 -23.26 10.05
C MET A 526 1.92 -23.72 11.50
N THR A 527 0.78 -23.55 12.17
CA THR A 527 0.60 -24.00 13.55
C THR A 527 0.92 -25.50 13.68
N SER A 528 0.40 -26.34 12.79
CA SER A 528 0.66 -27.78 12.78
C SER A 528 2.15 -28.14 12.59
N LEU A 529 2.88 -27.38 11.77
CA LEU A 529 4.34 -27.55 11.64
C LEU A 529 5.05 -27.23 12.97
N LEU A 530 4.67 -26.14 13.63
CA LEU A 530 5.28 -25.70 14.88
C LEU A 530 4.97 -26.67 16.03
N GLU A 531 3.74 -27.18 16.10
CA GLU A 531 3.33 -28.23 17.05
C GLU A 531 4.13 -29.52 16.86
N THR A 532 4.45 -29.88 15.62
CA THR A 532 5.25 -31.08 15.33
C THR A 532 6.65 -30.98 15.95
N ALA A 533 7.23 -29.78 16.01
CA ALA A 533 8.52 -29.56 16.65
C ALA A 533 8.48 -29.85 18.16
N ASP A 534 7.41 -29.45 18.85
CA ASP A 534 7.22 -29.75 20.26
C ASP A 534 6.87 -31.23 20.49
N ARG A 535 5.95 -31.78 19.69
CA ARG A 535 5.53 -33.19 19.77
C ARG A 535 6.68 -34.18 19.56
N ARG A 536 7.61 -33.87 18.65
CA ARG A 536 8.78 -34.71 18.32
C ARG A 536 10.08 -34.17 18.93
N ARG A 537 10.02 -33.30 19.93
CA ARG A 537 11.20 -32.56 20.46
C ARG A 537 12.36 -33.46 20.88
N ASP A 538 12.10 -34.57 21.56
CA ASP A 538 13.16 -35.44 22.09
C ASP A 538 13.91 -36.14 20.95
N SER A 539 13.17 -36.65 19.96
CA SER A 539 13.74 -37.22 18.74
C SER A 539 14.50 -36.17 17.94
N LEU A 540 13.90 -35.00 17.69
CA LEU A 540 14.54 -33.90 16.94
C LEU A 540 15.85 -33.46 17.58
N ILE A 541 15.86 -33.23 18.89
CA ILE A 541 17.05 -32.83 19.64
C ILE A 541 18.13 -33.93 19.59
N GLY A 542 17.75 -35.19 19.82
CA GLY A 542 18.69 -36.30 19.76
C GLY A 542 19.28 -36.51 18.35
N ASP A 543 18.48 -36.28 17.32
CA ASP A 543 18.89 -36.38 15.92
C ASP A 543 19.75 -35.20 15.46
N ILE A 544 19.52 -33.99 16.00
CA ILE A 544 20.43 -32.84 15.86
C ILE A 544 21.78 -33.15 16.50
N GLU A 545 21.79 -33.69 17.73
CA GLU A 545 23.01 -34.04 18.45
C GLU A 545 23.87 -35.05 17.69
N ARG A 546 23.25 -36.06 17.07
CA ARG A 546 23.94 -37.14 16.35
C ARG A 546 24.17 -36.86 14.87
N GLY A 547 23.50 -35.86 14.29
CA GLY A 547 23.53 -35.64 12.85
C GLY A 547 22.76 -36.69 12.05
N THR A 548 21.67 -37.22 12.60
CA THR A 548 20.88 -38.32 12.01
C THR A 548 19.44 -37.91 11.70
N LEU A 549 18.68 -38.82 11.10
CA LEU A 549 17.21 -38.78 11.00
C LEU A 549 16.60 -39.88 11.87
N SER A 550 15.39 -39.68 12.38
CA SER A 550 14.71 -40.73 13.16
C SER A 550 14.48 -41.99 12.32
N PRO A 551 14.66 -43.20 12.89
CA PRO A 551 14.58 -44.46 12.15
C PRO A 551 13.14 -44.87 11.81
N ASP A 552 12.14 -44.29 12.48
CA ASP A 552 10.71 -44.54 12.30
C ASP A 552 10.08 -43.78 11.12
N LEU A 553 10.84 -42.92 10.44
CA LEU A 553 10.35 -42.18 9.27
C LEU A 553 10.23 -43.10 8.04
N ASP A 554 9.06 -43.05 7.39
CA ASP A 554 8.81 -43.73 6.13
C ASP A 554 9.46 -42.96 4.97
N LEU A 555 10.69 -43.36 4.61
CA LEU A 555 11.47 -42.71 3.56
C LEU A 555 12.05 -43.76 2.60
N PRO A 556 12.01 -43.50 1.27
CA PRO A 556 12.77 -44.27 0.31
C PRO A 556 14.26 -44.30 0.70
N PRO A 557 14.95 -45.45 0.60
CA PRO A 557 16.36 -45.57 1.01
C PRO A 557 17.28 -44.54 0.37
N ASP A 558 17.10 -44.26 -0.92
CA ASP A 558 17.91 -43.29 -1.67
C ASP A 558 17.69 -41.85 -1.16
N LEU A 559 16.43 -41.47 -0.89
CA LEU A 559 16.09 -40.15 -0.35
C LEU A 559 16.65 -39.99 1.08
N ARG A 560 16.55 -41.03 1.91
CA ARG A 560 17.15 -41.02 3.26
C ARG A 560 18.65 -40.82 3.19
N GLN A 561 19.36 -41.58 2.35
CA GLN A 561 20.80 -41.46 2.18
C GLN A 561 21.21 -40.05 1.74
N GLN A 562 20.47 -39.48 0.77
CA GLN A 562 20.72 -38.12 0.29
C GLN A 562 20.54 -37.08 1.40
N LEU A 563 19.44 -37.17 2.15
CA LEU A 563 19.17 -36.22 3.24
C LEU A 563 20.16 -36.39 4.40
N GLU A 564 20.54 -37.61 4.77
CA GLU A 564 21.52 -37.84 5.85
C GLU A 564 22.93 -37.35 5.48
N ALA A 565 23.29 -37.35 4.19
CA ALA A 565 24.58 -36.84 3.73
C ALA A 565 24.79 -35.34 4.00
N ASP A 566 23.70 -34.57 4.10
CA ASP A 566 23.69 -33.13 4.36
C ASP A 566 23.64 -32.80 5.87
N LEU A 567 23.56 -33.81 6.75
CA LEU A 567 23.46 -33.63 8.19
C LEU A 567 24.81 -33.81 8.89
N ALA A 568 25.10 -32.90 9.82
CA ALA A 568 26.25 -32.97 10.71
C ALA A 568 25.80 -33.02 12.18
N PRO A 569 26.53 -33.72 13.06
CA PRO A 569 26.29 -33.67 14.51
C PRO A 569 26.45 -32.25 15.06
N ASP A 570 25.48 -31.78 15.83
CA ASP A 570 25.49 -30.46 16.49
C ASP A 570 25.07 -30.56 17.97
N PRO A 571 25.97 -31.05 18.85
CA PRO A 571 25.67 -31.24 20.27
C PRO A 571 25.47 -29.92 21.02
N GLU A 572 26.10 -28.83 20.58
CA GLU A 572 25.93 -27.51 21.19
C GLU A 572 24.50 -26.99 20.98
N ARG A 573 24.01 -27.06 19.74
CA ARG A 573 22.63 -26.68 19.42
C ARG A 573 21.63 -27.59 20.12
N ALA A 574 21.87 -28.90 20.14
CA ALA A 574 21.00 -29.83 20.87
C ALA A 574 20.93 -29.50 22.37
N SER A 575 22.06 -29.19 23.01
CA SER A 575 22.11 -28.75 24.41
C SER A 575 21.30 -27.48 24.65
N ALA A 576 21.44 -26.47 23.79
CA ALA A 576 20.67 -25.23 23.88
C ALA A 576 19.15 -25.49 23.75
N LEU A 577 18.74 -26.34 22.81
CA LEU A 577 17.33 -26.71 22.62
C LEU A 577 16.74 -27.46 23.81
N ARG A 578 17.52 -28.34 24.48
CA ARG A 578 17.09 -29.00 25.72
C ARG A 578 16.85 -28.01 26.85
N GLN A 579 17.73 -27.02 26.99
CA GLN A 579 17.55 -25.97 28.01
C GLN A 579 16.29 -25.14 27.74
N MET A 580 16.06 -24.75 26.48
CA MET A 580 14.85 -24.02 26.06
C MET A 580 13.58 -24.83 26.37
N ALA A 581 13.54 -26.09 25.93
CA ALA A 581 12.41 -26.97 26.19
C ALA A 581 12.16 -27.21 27.69
N GLY A 582 13.22 -27.37 28.49
CA GLY A 582 13.13 -27.56 29.93
C GLY A 582 12.60 -26.34 30.70
N ALA A 583 12.95 -25.13 30.26
CA ALA A 583 12.52 -23.89 30.92
C ALA A 583 11.01 -23.61 30.75
N ARG A 584 10.41 -23.99 29.62
CA ARG A 584 9.01 -23.70 29.27
C ARG A 584 8.10 -24.92 29.29
N GLY A 585 8.66 -26.13 29.36
CA GLY A 585 7.94 -27.39 29.20
C GLY A 585 7.54 -27.70 27.75
N ARG A 586 7.89 -26.82 26.80
CA ARG A 586 7.61 -26.93 25.36
C ARG A 586 8.75 -26.34 24.54
N LEU A 587 8.91 -26.80 23.30
CA LEU A 587 9.84 -26.25 22.33
C LEU A 587 9.12 -25.25 21.41
N GLU A 588 9.32 -23.94 21.62
CA GLU A 588 8.56 -22.88 20.94
C GLU A 588 9.43 -21.99 20.02
N PRO A 589 8.90 -21.53 18.86
CA PRO A 589 9.63 -20.68 17.92
C PRO A 589 10.24 -19.43 18.51
N ARG A 590 9.56 -18.82 19.49
CA ARG A 590 10.07 -17.67 20.24
C ARG A 590 11.45 -17.91 20.87
N ASP A 591 11.77 -19.15 21.22
CA ASP A 591 13.00 -19.52 21.89
C ASP A 591 14.07 -19.98 20.89
N TYR A 592 13.72 -20.82 19.91
CA TYR A 592 14.70 -21.36 18.97
C TYR A 592 14.93 -20.48 17.72
N TRP A 593 14.00 -19.57 17.39
CA TRP A 593 14.12 -18.56 16.33
C TRP A 593 13.82 -17.14 16.85
N PRO A 594 14.63 -16.58 17.77
CA PRO A 594 14.43 -15.22 18.29
C PRO A 594 14.57 -14.14 17.20
N GLY A 595 15.17 -14.49 16.05
CA GLY A 595 15.32 -13.63 14.88
C GLY A 595 14.13 -13.64 13.91
N LEU A 596 13.08 -14.44 14.14
CA LEU A 596 11.91 -14.48 13.26
C LEU A 596 11.28 -13.09 13.19
N ARG A 597 11.18 -12.51 11.98
CA ARG A 597 10.69 -11.15 11.78
C ARG A 597 9.32 -11.11 11.15
N MET A 598 9.00 -12.07 10.29
CA MET A 598 7.78 -11.99 9.51
C MET A 598 7.17 -13.36 9.23
N VAL A 599 5.84 -13.38 9.20
CA VAL A 599 5.03 -14.48 8.68
C VAL A 599 4.27 -13.97 7.46
N SER A 600 4.43 -14.67 6.33
CA SER A 600 3.72 -14.36 5.10
C SER A 600 2.69 -15.44 4.77
N CYS A 601 1.41 -15.13 4.94
CA CYS A 601 0.29 -16.06 4.73
C CYS A 601 -1.00 -15.34 4.35
N TRP A 602 -2.08 -16.06 4.02
CA TRP A 602 -3.36 -15.40 3.80
C TRP A 602 -3.92 -14.84 5.10
N LEU A 603 -4.12 -13.51 5.13
CA LEU A 603 -4.69 -12.80 6.27
C LEU A 603 -6.21 -12.65 6.16
N GLY A 604 -6.76 -12.81 4.95
CA GLY A 604 -8.18 -12.68 4.64
C GLY A 604 -8.91 -14.01 4.40
N GLY A 605 -10.22 -13.88 4.11
CA GLY A 605 -11.12 -15.00 3.82
C GLY A 605 -11.30 -15.97 4.99
N THR A 606 -11.79 -17.16 4.69
CA THR A 606 -12.10 -18.18 5.71
C THR A 606 -10.86 -18.73 6.43
N ILE A 607 -9.65 -18.47 5.94
CA ILE A 607 -8.42 -19.05 6.47
C ILE A 607 -7.71 -18.08 7.44
N GLY A 608 -7.94 -16.77 7.33
CA GLY A 608 -7.35 -15.77 8.24
C GLY A 608 -7.65 -16.03 9.72
N ARG A 609 -8.78 -16.67 10.05
CA ARG A 609 -9.14 -17.03 11.44
C ARG A 609 -8.13 -17.95 12.16
N TYR A 610 -7.31 -18.70 11.43
CA TYR A 610 -6.30 -19.55 12.06
C TYR A 610 -5.12 -18.74 12.62
N LEU A 611 -5.03 -17.44 12.34
CA LEU A 611 -4.00 -16.56 12.91
C LEU A 611 -4.06 -16.53 14.44
N ASP A 612 -5.25 -16.59 15.05
CA ASP A 612 -5.42 -16.60 16.50
C ASP A 612 -4.75 -17.80 17.16
N SER A 613 -4.70 -18.94 16.46
CA SER A 613 -3.99 -20.14 16.91
C SER A 613 -2.48 -20.08 16.67
N LEU A 614 -2.03 -19.31 15.68
CA LEU A 614 -0.63 -19.21 15.28
C LEU A 614 0.13 -18.17 16.10
N MET A 615 -0.45 -16.99 16.34
CA MET A 615 0.17 -15.87 17.04
C MET A 615 0.80 -16.27 18.40
N PRO A 616 0.16 -17.11 19.23
CA PRO A 616 0.73 -17.52 20.52
C PRO A 616 2.02 -18.34 20.41
N TRP A 617 2.40 -18.87 19.26
CA TRP A 617 3.66 -19.60 19.08
C TRP A 617 4.84 -18.69 18.75
N LEU A 618 4.57 -17.48 18.25
CA LEU A 618 5.58 -16.63 17.63
C LEU A 618 6.21 -15.66 18.64
N PRO A 619 7.45 -15.21 18.40
CA PRO A 619 8.05 -14.14 19.19
C PRO A 619 7.30 -12.80 19.05
N GLU A 620 7.42 -11.95 20.06
CA GLU A 620 6.86 -10.60 20.03
C GLU A 620 7.47 -9.76 18.89
N GLY A 621 6.64 -8.94 18.24
CA GLY A 621 7.07 -8.04 17.16
C GLY A 621 7.20 -8.70 15.78
N VAL A 622 6.75 -9.96 15.61
CA VAL A 622 6.60 -10.57 14.28
C VAL A 622 5.54 -9.82 13.47
N VAL A 623 5.91 -9.40 12.26
CA VAL A 623 5.02 -8.73 11.32
C VAL A 623 4.27 -9.77 10.49
N PHE A 624 2.97 -9.58 10.29
CA PHE A 624 2.18 -10.39 9.36
C PHE A 624 2.05 -9.69 8.02
N SER A 625 2.21 -10.43 6.93
CA SER A 625 2.06 -9.90 5.57
C SER A 625 1.23 -10.86 4.72
N ASP A 626 0.24 -10.34 3.99
CA ASP A 626 -0.50 -11.18 3.06
C ASP A 626 0.42 -11.66 1.93
N CYS A 627 0.40 -12.97 1.62
CA CYS A 627 1.21 -13.53 0.53
C CYS A 627 0.62 -13.26 -0.88
N GLY A 628 -0.56 -12.63 -0.91
CA GLY A 628 -1.34 -12.26 -2.08
C GLY A 628 -2.32 -13.35 -2.47
N TYR A 629 -3.51 -12.92 -2.86
CA TYR A 629 -4.56 -13.77 -3.38
C TYR A 629 -4.11 -14.46 -4.67
N GLY A 630 -4.31 -15.78 -4.71
CA GLY A 630 -4.03 -16.61 -5.87
C GLY A 630 -4.98 -17.81 -5.91
N ALA A 631 -5.27 -18.22 -7.14
CA ALA A 631 -5.99 -19.44 -7.48
C ALA A 631 -5.13 -20.27 -8.44
N SER A 632 -5.58 -21.46 -8.80
CA SER A 632 -4.87 -22.30 -9.78
C SER A 632 -4.77 -21.62 -11.15
N GLU A 633 -5.74 -20.77 -11.46
CA GLU A 633 -5.83 -19.97 -12.67
C GLU A 633 -4.83 -18.80 -12.71
N GLY A 634 -4.38 -18.26 -11.56
CA GLY A 634 -3.61 -17.01 -11.53
C GLY A 634 -3.21 -16.49 -10.15
N LYS A 635 -2.25 -15.56 -10.13
CA LYS A 635 -1.84 -14.76 -8.95
C LYS A 635 -2.41 -13.35 -9.10
N LEU A 636 -3.49 -13.04 -8.38
CA LEU A 636 -4.48 -12.06 -8.84
C LEU A 636 -4.33 -10.65 -8.26
N ASN A 637 -3.56 -10.47 -7.18
CA ASN A 637 -3.25 -9.15 -6.60
C ASN A 637 -1.76 -9.01 -6.22
N ILE A 638 -1.33 -7.84 -5.76
CA ILE A 638 0.05 -7.58 -5.33
C ILE A 638 0.06 -6.82 -4.00
N PRO A 639 0.31 -7.51 -2.86
CA PRO A 639 0.38 -6.87 -1.55
C PRO A 639 1.40 -5.73 -1.51
N MET A 640 0.96 -4.56 -1.05
CA MET A 640 1.76 -3.33 -1.03
C MET A 640 2.25 -2.94 0.37
N GLN A 641 1.65 -3.52 1.41
CA GLN A 641 1.92 -3.22 2.82
C GLN A 641 1.71 -4.47 3.69
N PRO A 642 2.39 -4.57 4.84
CA PRO A 642 2.10 -5.60 5.83
C PRO A 642 0.76 -5.31 6.54
N GLY A 643 0.21 -6.33 7.21
CA GLY A 643 -0.99 -6.24 8.05
C GLY A 643 -2.34 -6.18 7.32
N GLY A 644 -2.36 -5.79 6.04
CA GLY A 644 -3.56 -5.75 5.20
C GLY A 644 -3.75 -7.04 4.41
N ALA A 645 -5.01 -7.50 4.27
CA ALA A 645 -5.40 -8.63 3.42
C ALA A 645 -5.82 -8.17 2.01
N GLU A 646 -6.10 -6.88 1.86
CA GLU A 646 -6.42 -6.22 0.61
C GLU A 646 -5.15 -5.81 -0.16
N ALA A 647 -5.22 -5.90 -1.49
CA ALA A 647 -4.12 -5.48 -2.33
C ALA A 647 -4.59 -5.15 -3.75
N PRO A 648 -3.92 -4.22 -4.47
CA PRO A 648 -4.28 -3.87 -5.84
C PRO A 648 -4.21 -5.09 -6.76
N LEU A 649 -5.14 -5.15 -7.70
CA LEU A 649 -5.16 -6.17 -8.76
C LEU A 649 -3.82 -6.27 -9.48
N ALA A 650 -3.44 -7.48 -9.89
CA ALA A 650 -2.26 -7.75 -10.70
C ALA A 650 -2.53 -7.42 -12.19
N ILE A 651 -2.84 -6.15 -12.47
CA ILE A 651 -3.43 -5.65 -13.72
C ILE A 651 -2.56 -5.82 -14.99
N PHE A 652 -1.29 -6.20 -14.86
CA PHE A 652 -0.44 -6.53 -16.01
C PHE A 652 -0.49 -8.02 -16.39
N GLY A 653 -0.92 -8.89 -15.48
CA GLY A 653 -0.91 -10.34 -15.68
C GLY A 653 -2.21 -10.91 -16.22
N TYR A 654 -3.33 -10.19 -16.02
CA TYR A 654 -4.68 -10.67 -16.33
C TYR A 654 -5.57 -9.50 -16.70
N PHE A 655 -6.59 -9.76 -17.51
CA PHE A 655 -7.72 -8.85 -17.68
C PHE A 655 -8.84 -9.26 -16.72
N PHE A 656 -9.41 -8.29 -16.01
CA PHE A 656 -10.37 -8.50 -14.92
C PHE A 656 -11.74 -7.91 -15.26
N GLU A 657 -12.76 -8.70 -15.02
CA GLU A 657 -14.17 -8.30 -14.98
C GLU A 657 -14.79 -8.74 -13.66
N PHE A 658 -15.89 -8.11 -13.26
CA PHE A 658 -16.50 -8.27 -11.95
C PHE A 658 -18.00 -8.39 -12.06
N GLN A 659 -18.56 -9.53 -11.66
CA GLN A 659 -20.00 -9.75 -11.62
C GLN A 659 -20.60 -9.10 -10.37
N PRO A 660 -21.50 -8.09 -10.47
CA PRO A 660 -22.22 -7.60 -9.31
C PRO A 660 -23.03 -8.72 -8.67
N LEU A 661 -22.97 -8.80 -7.34
CA LEU A 661 -23.76 -9.79 -6.62
C LEU A 661 -25.26 -9.49 -6.72
N SER A 662 -25.69 -8.25 -6.94
CA SER A 662 -27.09 -7.92 -7.23
C SER A 662 -27.61 -8.43 -8.59
N GLY A 663 -26.72 -8.99 -9.44
CA GLY A 663 -27.03 -9.34 -10.82
C GLY A 663 -26.81 -8.18 -11.79
N GLY A 664 -26.97 -8.45 -13.09
CA GLY A 664 -26.68 -7.50 -14.16
C GLY A 664 -25.39 -7.82 -14.92
N GLU A 665 -24.98 -6.89 -15.77
CA GLU A 665 -23.79 -7.03 -16.60
C GLU A 665 -22.49 -6.97 -15.78
N PRO A 666 -21.45 -7.75 -16.15
CA PRO A 666 -20.12 -7.62 -15.54
C PRO A 666 -19.58 -6.18 -15.65
N LEU A 667 -18.93 -5.72 -14.60
CA LEU A 667 -18.27 -4.44 -14.49
C LEU A 667 -16.77 -4.56 -14.78
N LEU A 668 -16.17 -3.46 -15.24
CA LEU A 668 -14.73 -3.30 -15.36
C LEU A 668 -14.14 -2.82 -14.03
N ALA A 669 -12.84 -3.05 -13.82
CA ALA A 669 -12.15 -2.73 -12.57
C ALA A 669 -12.30 -1.25 -12.12
N HIS A 670 -12.38 -0.29 -13.06
CA HIS A 670 -12.52 1.14 -12.73
C HIS A 670 -13.96 1.53 -12.31
N GLN A 671 -14.92 0.63 -12.51
CA GLN A 671 -16.34 0.87 -12.20
C GLN A 671 -16.71 0.40 -10.79
N LEU A 672 -15.80 -0.28 -10.09
CA LEU A 672 -16.06 -0.83 -8.76
C LEU A 672 -16.11 0.27 -7.70
N ARG A 673 -16.82 -0.01 -6.61
CA ARG A 673 -17.00 0.90 -5.49
C ARG A 673 -16.38 0.33 -4.23
N ASP A 674 -15.84 1.22 -3.40
CA ASP A 674 -15.25 0.83 -2.12
C ASP A 674 -16.29 0.18 -1.20
N GLY A 675 -15.88 -0.86 -0.47
CA GLY A 675 -16.72 -1.62 0.44
C GLY A 675 -17.69 -2.62 -0.21
N GLU A 676 -17.89 -2.58 -1.53
CA GLU A 676 -18.78 -3.50 -2.24
C GLU A 676 -18.10 -4.84 -2.58
N GLU A 677 -18.93 -5.87 -2.79
CA GLU A 677 -18.52 -7.24 -3.12
C GLU A 677 -18.93 -7.64 -4.52
N TYR A 678 -18.05 -8.39 -5.20
CA TYR A 678 -18.23 -8.79 -6.58
C TYR A 678 -17.71 -10.21 -6.81
N GLY A 679 -18.36 -10.94 -7.72
CA GLY A 679 -17.84 -12.19 -8.28
C GLY A 679 -16.71 -11.90 -9.28
N LEU A 680 -15.62 -12.67 -9.25
CA LEU A 680 -14.44 -12.41 -10.06
C LEU A 680 -14.46 -13.20 -11.39
N ILE A 681 -14.27 -12.48 -12.49
CA ILE A 681 -14.11 -13.02 -13.85
C ILE A 681 -12.74 -12.62 -14.38
N ILE A 682 -12.01 -13.56 -14.97
CA ILE A 682 -10.68 -13.28 -15.52
C ILE A 682 -10.52 -13.74 -16.96
N THR A 683 -9.62 -13.05 -17.67
CA THR A 683 -9.04 -13.51 -18.93
C THR A 683 -7.52 -13.62 -18.77
N THR A 684 -6.94 -14.76 -19.16
CA THR A 684 -5.54 -15.12 -18.88
C THR A 684 -4.75 -15.42 -20.15
N TYR A 685 -3.42 -15.30 -20.07
CA TYR A 685 -2.51 -15.75 -21.14
C TYR A 685 -2.46 -17.29 -21.31
N SER A 686 -3.05 -18.05 -20.39
CA SER A 686 -3.19 -19.52 -20.47
C SER A 686 -4.52 -19.96 -21.09
N GLY A 687 -5.23 -19.05 -21.77
CA GLY A 687 -6.37 -19.41 -22.61
C GLY A 687 -7.69 -19.63 -21.88
N LEU A 688 -7.83 -19.04 -20.68
CA LEU A 688 -9.14 -18.86 -20.05
C LEU A 688 -9.65 -17.46 -20.43
N TYR A 689 -10.81 -17.36 -21.07
CA TYR A 689 -11.38 -16.11 -21.59
C TYR A 689 -12.74 -15.81 -20.97
N ARG A 690 -12.85 -14.68 -20.26
CA ARG A 690 -14.02 -14.34 -19.40
C ARG A 690 -14.44 -15.50 -18.49
N TYR A 691 -13.46 -16.20 -17.92
CA TYR A 691 -13.70 -17.36 -17.07
C TYR A 691 -14.15 -16.91 -15.68
N ASN A 692 -15.30 -17.43 -15.26
CA ASN A 692 -15.83 -17.22 -13.92
C ASN A 692 -15.06 -18.06 -12.90
N LEU A 693 -14.33 -17.42 -11.97
CA LEU A 693 -13.61 -18.15 -10.92
C LEU A 693 -14.53 -18.72 -9.84
N HIS A 694 -15.74 -18.19 -9.73
CA HIS A 694 -16.63 -18.40 -8.60
C HIS A 694 -16.02 -17.95 -7.28
N ASP A 695 -15.24 -16.87 -7.31
CA ASP A 695 -14.64 -16.23 -6.14
C ASP A 695 -15.32 -14.88 -5.91
N ILE A 696 -15.65 -14.59 -4.65
CA ILE A 696 -16.16 -13.30 -4.22
C ILE A 696 -14.99 -12.51 -3.62
N VAL A 697 -14.84 -11.29 -4.11
CA VAL A 697 -13.86 -10.33 -3.61
C VAL A 697 -14.56 -9.07 -3.13
N ARG A 698 -14.02 -8.45 -2.09
CA ARG A 698 -14.45 -7.14 -1.57
C ARG A 698 -13.44 -6.08 -1.94
N VAL A 699 -13.90 -4.92 -2.38
CA VAL A 699 -13.04 -3.75 -2.61
C VAL A 699 -12.78 -3.05 -1.28
N LYS A 700 -11.51 -2.72 -1.02
CA LYS A 700 -11.03 -2.01 0.17
C LYS A 700 -10.04 -0.92 -0.20
N GLY A 701 -10.57 0.21 -0.64
CA GLY A 701 -9.81 1.33 -1.16
C GLY A 701 -9.15 1.05 -2.51
N PHE A 702 -8.28 1.98 -2.91
CA PHE A 702 -7.67 1.99 -4.24
C PHE A 702 -6.18 2.35 -4.14
N THR A 703 -5.36 1.72 -4.99
CA THR A 703 -3.98 2.14 -5.25
C THR A 703 -3.97 2.85 -6.60
N GLY A 704 -3.79 4.17 -6.60
CA GLY A 704 -4.04 4.96 -7.81
C GLY A 704 -5.51 4.85 -8.23
N GLU A 705 -5.76 4.36 -9.43
CA GLU A 705 -7.10 4.07 -9.97
C GLU A 705 -7.48 2.59 -9.79
N THR A 706 -6.56 1.74 -9.32
CA THR A 706 -6.75 0.30 -9.24
C THR A 706 -7.38 -0.13 -7.93
N PRO A 707 -8.50 -0.88 -7.94
CA PRO A 707 -9.15 -1.35 -6.72
C PRO A 707 -8.24 -2.33 -5.98
N ASN A 708 -8.16 -2.15 -4.66
CA ASN A 708 -7.55 -3.12 -3.78
C ASN A 708 -8.61 -4.18 -3.44
N ILE A 709 -8.32 -5.43 -3.75
CA ILE A 709 -9.25 -6.54 -3.53
C ILE A 709 -8.81 -7.42 -2.36
N GLN A 710 -9.78 -7.83 -1.56
CA GLN A 710 -9.65 -8.87 -0.54
C GLN A 710 -10.52 -10.06 -0.94
N PHE A 711 -9.97 -11.28 -0.89
CA PHE A 711 -10.76 -12.49 -1.06
C PHE A 711 -11.72 -12.67 0.14
N VAL A 712 -12.98 -12.94 -0.16
CA VAL A 712 -14.04 -13.15 0.85
C VAL A 712 -14.37 -14.64 0.95
N SER A 713 -14.90 -15.22 -0.11
CA SER A 713 -15.32 -16.62 -0.16
C SER A 713 -15.47 -17.13 -1.60
N LYS A 714 -15.80 -18.41 -1.77
CA LYS A 714 -16.33 -18.89 -3.06
C LYS A 714 -17.81 -18.51 -3.18
N THR A 715 -18.30 -18.28 -4.40
CA THR A 715 -19.72 -17.98 -4.66
C THR A 715 -20.65 -19.08 -4.15
N ARG A 716 -20.20 -20.35 -4.21
CA ARG A 716 -20.92 -21.50 -3.65
C ARG A 716 -21.00 -21.52 -2.12
N ASP A 717 -20.10 -20.81 -1.44
CA ASP A 717 -20.10 -20.68 0.03
C ASP A 717 -21.01 -19.53 0.47
N VAL A 718 -21.93 -19.07 -0.39
CA VAL A 718 -22.97 -18.10 -0.06
C VAL A 718 -24.30 -18.81 -0.06
N ALA A 719 -24.93 -18.85 1.11
CA ALA A 719 -26.27 -19.34 1.30
C ALA A 719 -27.27 -18.25 0.88
N ASN A 720 -28.31 -18.67 0.15
CA ASN A 720 -29.37 -17.81 -0.35
C ASN A 720 -30.64 -18.64 -0.54
N LEU A 721 -31.73 -18.28 0.13
CA LEU A 721 -33.04 -18.92 -0.01
C LEU A 721 -34.10 -18.02 -0.65
N ALA A 722 -34.13 -16.74 -0.28
CA ALA A 722 -35.19 -15.81 -0.65
C ALA A 722 -34.66 -14.46 -1.16
N GLY A 723 -33.38 -14.40 -1.56
CA GLY A 723 -32.71 -13.23 -2.12
C GLY A 723 -31.64 -12.61 -1.20
N GLU A 724 -31.56 -13.05 0.05
CA GLU A 724 -30.45 -12.75 0.95
C GLU A 724 -29.18 -13.48 0.54
N LYS A 725 -28.02 -12.86 0.75
CA LYS A 725 -26.72 -13.45 0.45
C LYS A 725 -25.92 -13.53 1.73
N LEU A 726 -25.96 -14.68 2.37
CA LEU A 726 -25.25 -14.93 3.61
C LEU A 726 -24.03 -15.79 3.34
N ASN A 727 -22.86 -15.22 3.56
CA ASN A 727 -21.61 -15.96 3.46
C ASN A 727 -21.54 -17.02 4.58
N GLY A 728 -21.23 -18.27 4.23
CA GLY A 728 -21.09 -19.38 5.19
C GLY A 728 -20.06 -19.11 6.29
N ALA A 729 -19.01 -18.35 6.00
CA ALA A 729 -18.03 -17.92 7.00
C ALA A 729 -18.60 -16.87 7.95
N PHE A 730 -19.36 -15.90 7.44
CA PHE A 730 -20.08 -14.95 8.28
C PHE A 730 -21.08 -15.66 9.20
N ILE A 731 -21.86 -16.60 8.66
CA ILE A 731 -22.78 -17.42 9.46
C ILE A 731 -22.01 -18.16 10.56
N SER A 732 -20.92 -18.83 10.19
CA SER A 732 -20.04 -19.54 11.13
C SER A 732 -19.51 -18.62 12.24
N ASP A 733 -19.07 -17.41 11.92
CA ASP A 733 -18.51 -16.46 12.87
C ASP A 733 -19.57 -15.92 13.83
N VAL A 734 -20.75 -15.56 13.31
CA VAL A 734 -21.89 -15.12 14.12
C VAL A 734 -22.30 -16.22 15.10
N ILE A 735 -22.39 -17.47 14.63
CA ILE A 735 -22.73 -18.63 15.47
C ILE A 735 -21.64 -18.88 16.50
N ARG A 736 -20.36 -18.86 16.10
CA ARG A 736 -19.23 -19.09 17.00
C ARG A 736 -19.18 -18.05 18.11
N GLN A 737 -19.36 -16.77 17.80
CA GLN A 737 -19.38 -15.71 18.81
C GLN A 737 -20.57 -15.85 19.75
N ALA A 738 -21.76 -16.14 19.21
CA ALA A 738 -22.97 -16.28 20.01
C ALA A 738 -22.90 -17.47 20.97
N LEU A 739 -22.40 -18.62 20.51
CA LEU A 739 -22.26 -19.82 21.35
C LEU A 739 -21.09 -19.71 22.33
N ALA A 740 -19.98 -19.07 21.95
CA ALA A 740 -18.84 -18.85 22.86
C ALA A 740 -19.22 -17.98 24.07
N ALA A 741 -20.14 -17.03 23.91
CA ALA A 741 -20.67 -16.22 25.03
C ALA A 741 -21.44 -17.07 26.07
N GLU A 742 -21.82 -18.28 25.71
CA GLU A 742 -22.52 -19.26 26.55
C GLU A 742 -21.61 -20.45 26.93
N GLU A 743 -20.29 -20.32 26.72
CA GLU A 743 -19.27 -21.37 26.95
C GLU A 743 -19.52 -22.67 26.14
N ARG A 744 -20.18 -22.55 24.98
CA ARG A 744 -20.52 -23.67 24.08
C ARG A 744 -19.56 -23.73 22.90
N HIS A 745 -19.00 -24.91 22.64
CA HIS A 745 -17.95 -25.11 21.63
C HIS A 745 -18.26 -26.22 20.62
N TRP A 746 -17.71 -26.09 19.40
CA TRP A 746 -17.98 -27.02 18.30
C TRP A 746 -16.73 -27.24 17.43
N ARG A 747 -16.58 -28.47 16.94
CA ARG A 747 -15.46 -28.91 16.07
C ARG A 747 -15.71 -28.52 14.61
N HIS A 748 -16.89 -28.79 14.09
CA HIS A 748 -17.26 -28.47 12.71
C HIS A 748 -18.71 -28.00 12.55
N PHE A 749 -18.93 -27.24 11.49
CA PHE A 749 -20.20 -26.62 11.13
C PHE A 749 -20.35 -26.58 9.61
N CYS A 750 -21.55 -26.88 9.13
CA CYS A 750 -22.00 -26.43 7.82
C CYS A 750 -23.46 -25.98 7.86
N VAL A 751 -23.88 -25.24 6.85
CA VAL A 751 -25.26 -24.79 6.66
C VAL A 751 -25.80 -25.33 5.34
N VAL A 752 -27.06 -25.72 5.33
CA VAL A 752 -27.80 -26.21 4.18
C VAL A 752 -28.97 -25.26 3.94
N THR A 753 -29.20 -24.92 2.67
CA THR A 753 -30.36 -24.13 2.25
C THR A 753 -31.47 -25.04 1.76
N ASP A 754 -32.45 -25.33 2.61
CA ASP A 754 -33.64 -26.10 2.23
C ASP A 754 -34.63 -25.19 1.50
N SER A 755 -34.56 -25.22 0.17
CA SER A 755 -35.41 -24.40 -0.70
C SER A 755 -36.87 -24.84 -0.71
N GLU A 756 -37.16 -26.12 -0.40
CA GLU A 756 -38.54 -26.62 -0.34
C GLU A 756 -39.23 -26.19 0.95
N ALA A 757 -38.53 -26.30 2.08
CA ALA A 757 -39.05 -25.86 3.38
C ALA A 757 -38.85 -24.35 3.62
N HIS A 758 -38.13 -23.65 2.72
CA HIS A 758 -37.74 -22.25 2.87
C HIS A 758 -37.06 -21.96 4.20
N ARG A 759 -36.12 -22.80 4.64
CA ARG A 759 -35.37 -22.61 5.89
C ARG A 759 -33.90 -22.95 5.77
N TYR A 760 -33.12 -22.42 6.71
CA TYR A 760 -31.73 -22.80 6.91
C TYR A 760 -31.66 -24.04 7.82
N GLU A 761 -30.84 -25.02 7.45
CA GLU A 761 -30.52 -26.17 8.31
C GLU A 761 -29.04 -26.16 8.68
N PHE A 762 -28.74 -26.15 9.97
CA PHE A 762 -27.39 -26.11 10.50
C PHE A 762 -26.94 -27.52 10.88
N CYS A 763 -25.75 -27.93 10.48
CA CYS A 763 -25.14 -29.20 10.92
C CYS A 763 -23.96 -28.87 11.83
N ILE A 764 -23.97 -29.35 13.08
CA ILE A 764 -22.93 -29.07 14.08
C ILE A 764 -22.38 -30.37 14.65
N GLU A 765 -21.06 -30.52 14.63
CA GLU A 765 -20.35 -31.47 15.48
C GLU A 765 -19.87 -30.73 16.75
N PRO A 766 -20.42 -31.06 17.94
CA PRO A 766 -20.01 -30.43 19.19
C PRO A 766 -18.57 -30.82 19.58
N GLU A 767 -17.94 -29.97 20.40
CA GLU A 767 -16.64 -30.26 21.00
C GLU A 767 -16.83 -30.81 22.42
N GLY A 768 -16.23 -31.98 22.71
CA GLY A 768 -16.39 -32.65 24.00
C GLY A 768 -17.76 -33.33 24.18
N ASP A 769 -18.23 -33.41 25.42
CA ASP A 769 -19.51 -34.05 25.80
C ASP A 769 -20.71 -33.10 25.70
N ASP A 770 -20.52 -31.91 25.14
CA ASP A 770 -21.56 -30.91 24.97
C ASP A 770 -22.63 -31.42 23.99
N ALA A 771 -23.90 -31.36 24.39
CA ALA A 771 -25.01 -31.91 23.61
C ALA A 771 -25.90 -30.78 23.06
N PRO A 772 -25.73 -30.36 21.80
CA PRO A 772 -26.52 -29.27 21.22
C PRO A 772 -28.03 -29.52 21.35
N ASP A 773 -28.75 -28.51 21.82
CA ASP A 773 -30.18 -28.57 22.15
C ASP A 773 -30.97 -27.42 21.46
N ALA A 774 -32.26 -27.28 21.78
CA ALA A 774 -33.10 -26.23 21.20
C ALA A 774 -32.65 -24.82 21.61
N ALA A 775 -31.90 -24.67 22.71
CA ALA A 775 -31.34 -23.38 23.11
C ALA A 775 -30.19 -22.98 22.19
N TRP A 776 -29.35 -23.92 21.73
CA TRP A 776 -28.34 -23.63 20.69
C TRP A 776 -28.99 -23.04 19.44
N LEU A 777 -30.07 -23.67 18.97
CA LEU A 777 -30.77 -23.23 17.77
C LEU A 777 -31.43 -21.85 17.96
N HIS A 778 -31.99 -21.56 19.14
CA HIS A 778 -32.47 -20.22 19.51
C HIS A 778 -31.36 -19.18 19.47
N THR A 779 -30.21 -19.47 20.08
CA THR A 779 -29.04 -18.57 20.10
C THR A 779 -28.53 -18.30 18.68
N ILE A 780 -28.46 -19.34 17.84
CA ILE A 780 -28.07 -19.23 16.43
C ILE A 780 -29.03 -18.31 15.65
N ASP A 781 -30.33 -18.57 15.71
CA ASP A 781 -31.32 -17.79 14.96
C ASP A 781 -31.38 -16.33 15.43
N ALA A 782 -31.35 -16.10 16.75
CA ALA A 782 -31.32 -14.75 17.32
C ALA A 782 -30.06 -13.97 16.93
N ALA A 783 -28.91 -14.64 16.87
CA ALA A 783 -27.67 -14.01 16.43
C ALA A 783 -27.72 -13.63 14.95
N LEU A 784 -28.24 -14.49 14.08
CA LEU A 784 -28.41 -14.17 12.66
C LEU A 784 -29.43 -13.05 12.43
N ILE A 785 -30.54 -13.02 13.18
CA ILE A 785 -31.51 -11.91 13.15
C ILE A 785 -30.87 -10.58 13.56
N ARG A 786 -29.92 -10.59 14.49
CA ARG A 786 -29.24 -9.38 14.97
C ARG A 786 -28.18 -8.89 13.99
N GLU A 787 -27.36 -9.79 13.46
CA GLU A 787 -26.16 -9.43 12.69
C GLU A 787 -26.40 -9.35 11.18
N ALA A 788 -27.45 -10.00 10.65
CA ALA A 788 -27.74 -10.02 9.21
C ALA A 788 -29.10 -9.38 8.89
N SER A 789 -29.07 -8.11 8.48
CA SER A 789 -30.27 -7.33 8.14
C SER A 789 -31.15 -7.97 7.05
N GLY A 790 -30.54 -8.63 6.05
CA GLY A 790 -31.28 -9.38 5.03
C GLY A 790 -32.03 -10.59 5.58
N TYR A 791 -31.36 -11.39 6.43
CA TYR A 791 -31.98 -12.51 7.12
C TYR A 791 -33.08 -12.04 8.07
N GLN A 792 -32.81 -11.01 8.87
CA GLN A 792 -33.77 -10.38 9.78
C GLN A 792 -35.06 -9.99 9.04
N LEU A 793 -34.93 -9.26 7.94
CA LEU A 793 -36.07 -8.77 7.17
C LEU A 793 -36.92 -9.92 6.62
N LEU A 794 -36.27 -10.92 6.02
CA LEU A 794 -36.96 -12.04 5.37
C LEU A 794 -37.53 -13.05 6.39
N ARG A 795 -36.88 -13.24 7.55
CA ARG A 795 -37.45 -13.99 8.69
C ARG A 795 -38.68 -13.28 9.26
N ALA A 796 -38.63 -11.96 9.41
CA ALA A 796 -39.77 -11.17 9.90
C ALA A 796 -40.96 -11.15 8.92
N GLN A 797 -40.68 -11.23 7.61
CA GLN A 797 -41.70 -11.33 6.56
C GLN A 797 -42.22 -12.77 6.35
N GLY A 798 -41.66 -13.76 7.03
CA GLY A 798 -42.02 -15.17 6.88
C GLY A 798 -41.57 -15.80 5.57
N LEU A 799 -40.70 -15.13 4.80
CA LEU A 799 -40.10 -15.66 3.57
C LEU A 799 -38.96 -16.64 3.86
N ILE A 800 -38.37 -16.56 5.06
CA ILE A 800 -37.50 -17.58 5.63
C ILE A 800 -38.15 -18.12 6.91
N ARG A 801 -38.37 -19.43 6.97
CA ARG A 801 -38.94 -20.13 8.13
C ARG A 801 -37.90 -20.38 9.21
N ALA A 802 -38.37 -20.84 10.38
CA ALA A 802 -37.50 -21.14 11.50
C ALA A 802 -36.45 -22.19 11.12
N PRO A 803 -35.18 -22.00 11.53
CA PRO A 803 -34.11 -22.91 11.13
C PRO A 803 -34.23 -24.26 11.83
N ARG A 804 -33.47 -25.23 11.33
CA ARG A 804 -33.32 -26.57 11.91
C ARG A 804 -31.87 -26.81 12.30
N LEU A 805 -31.62 -27.58 13.35
CA LEU A 805 -30.28 -28.00 13.77
C LEU A 805 -30.15 -29.53 13.69
N HIS A 806 -29.19 -30.00 12.92
CA HIS A 806 -28.72 -31.39 12.87
C HIS A 806 -27.49 -31.53 13.75
N VAL A 807 -27.60 -32.37 14.79
CA VAL A 807 -26.49 -32.69 15.68
C VAL A 807 -25.72 -33.85 15.08
N MET A 808 -24.47 -33.63 14.69
CA MET A 808 -23.62 -34.61 14.04
C MET A 808 -22.83 -35.43 15.06
N ALA A 809 -22.62 -36.71 14.77
CA ALA A 809 -21.84 -37.59 15.64
C ALA A 809 -20.36 -37.20 15.68
N SER A 810 -19.69 -37.50 16.81
CA SER A 810 -18.25 -37.30 16.96
C SER A 810 -17.47 -38.04 15.87
N GLY A 811 -16.48 -37.36 15.28
CA GLY A 811 -15.68 -37.87 14.16
C GLY A 811 -16.26 -37.55 12.79
N TRP A 812 -17.35 -36.79 12.70
CA TRP A 812 -17.94 -36.34 11.43
C TRP A 812 -16.95 -35.51 10.61
N LEU A 813 -16.30 -34.51 11.22
CA LEU A 813 -15.23 -33.72 10.60
C LEU A 813 -14.12 -34.59 10.02
N ASP A 814 -13.66 -35.57 10.81
CA ASP A 814 -12.57 -36.45 10.43
C ASP A 814 -12.94 -37.32 9.22
N ARG A 815 -14.19 -37.79 9.16
CA ARG A 815 -14.75 -38.53 8.01
C ARG A 815 -14.92 -37.66 6.77
N LEU A 816 -15.37 -36.41 6.93
CA LEU A 816 -15.44 -35.46 5.84
C LEU A 816 -14.05 -35.21 5.24
N TYR A 817 -13.03 -35.04 6.08
CA TYR A 817 -11.65 -34.96 5.60
C TYR A 817 -11.20 -36.24 4.89
N ALA A 818 -11.46 -37.41 5.46
CA ALA A 818 -11.06 -38.70 4.89
C ALA A 818 -11.63 -38.93 3.47
N GLN A 819 -12.84 -38.45 3.17
CA GLN A 819 -13.42 -38.53 1.81
C GLN A 819 -12.70 -37.67 0.77
N HIS A 820 -11.98 -36.64 1.21
CA HIS A 820 -11.30 -35.69 0.35
C HIS A 820 -9.77 -35.89 0.31
N VAL A 821 -9.21 -36.70 1.20
CA VAL A 821 -7.80 -37.12 1.18
C VAL A 821 -7.58 -38.17 0.09
N ARG A 822 -6.60 -37.93 -0.77
CA ARG A 822 -6.21 -38.81 -1.89
C ARG A 822 -4.68 -38.81 -2.02
N PRO A 823 -4.05 -39.75 -2.76
CA PRO A 823 -2.60 -39.75 -2.95
C PRO A 823 -2.09 -38.36 -3.40
N GLY A 824 -1.18 -37.77 -2.62
CA GLY A 824 -0.62 -36.43 -2.87
C GLY A 824 -1.44 -35.23 -2.32
N VAL A 825 -2.60 -35.45 -1.69
CA VAL A 825 -3.43 -34.41 -1.05
C VAL A 825 -3.49 -34.65 0.45
N THR A 826 -2.98 -33.72 1.24
CA THR A 826 -3.03 -33.80 2.72
C THR A 826 -4.34 -33.26 3.26
N THR A 827 -4.75 -33.69 4.47
CA THR A 827 -5.94 -33.17 5.18
C THR A 827 -5.96 -31.65 5.27
N SER A 828 -4.78 -31.03 5.45
CA SER A 828 -4.61 -29.57 5.55
C SER A 828 -4.95 -28.78 4.27
N GLN A 829 -5.15 -29.47 3.14
CA GLN A 829 -5.42 -28.90 1.81
C GLN A 829 -6.87 -29.07 1.37
N VAL A 830 -7.62 -29.87 2.12
CA VAL A 830 -9.05 -30.04 1.90
C VAL A 830 -9.77 -28.80 2.40
N LYS A 831 -10.48 -28.13 1.50
CA LYS A 831 -11.41 -27.04 1.85
C LYS A 831 -12.81 -27.64 1.92
N LEU A 832 -13.31 -27.87 3.13
CA LEU A 832 -14.70 -28.30 3.33
C LEU A 832 -15.65 -27.12 3.08
N PRO A 833 -16.76 -27.34 2.34
CA PRO A 833 -17.74 -26.30 2.09
C PRO A 833 -18.47 -25.94 3.39
N LEU A 834 -18.69 -24.64 3.63
CA LEU A 834 -19.50 -24.18 4.76
C LEU A 834 -20.99 -24.11 4.39
N VAL A 835 -21.30 -23.96 3.10
CA VAL A 835 -22.66 -24.03 2.56
C VAL A 835 -22.77 -25.27 1.69
N CYS A 836 -23.76 -26.11 1.97
CA CYS A 836 -23.95 -27.41 1.32
C CYS A 836 -25.34 -27.47 0.68
N ASP A 837 -25.46 -28.19 -0.43
CA ASP A 837 -26.75 -28.39 -1.13
C ASP A 837 -27.67 -29.37 -0.37
N ALA A 838 -27.08 -30.26 0.44
CA ALA A 838 -27.78 -31.23 1.28
C ALA A 838 -26.98 -31.54 2.55
N VAL A 839 -27.61 -32.14 3.55
CA VAL A 839 -26.96 -32.56 4.82
C VAL A 839 -25.84 -33.56 4.51
N PRO A 840 -24.55 -33.20 4.72
CA PRO A 840 -23.43 -34.07 4.38
C PRO A 840 -23.35 -35.26 5.33
N GLN A 841 -23.28 -36.48 4.77
CA GLN A 841 -23.28 -37.72 5.55
C GLN A 841 -24.47 -37.77 6.53
N ALA A 842 -25.69 -37.62 6.01
CA ALA A 842 -26.92 -37.61 6.82
C ALA A 842 -27.06 -38.83 7.74
N GLU A 843 -26.42 -39.96 7.41
CA GLU A 843 -26.31 -41.14 8.26
C GLU A 843 -25.56 -40.91 9.59
N MET A 844 -24.78 -39.82 9.71
CA MET A 844 -24.08 -39.41 10.94
C MET A 844 -24.88 -38.41 11.80
N THR A 845 -26.09 -38.06 11.40
CA THR A 845 -26.98 -37.21 12.22
C THR A 845 -27.50 -38.01 13.41
N LEU A 846 -27.15 -37.57 14.64
CA LEU A 846 -27.63 -38.17 15.88
C LEU A 846 -29.11 -37.82 16.14
N ARG A 847 -29.46 -36.54 15.93
CA ARG A 847 -30.82 -36.01 16.07
C ARG A 847 -30.94 -34.70 15.31
N SER A 848 -32.17 -34.36 14.95
CA SER A 848 -32.52 -33.04 14.39
C SER A 848 -33.48 -32.32 15.34
N LEU A 849 -33.30 -31.02 15.46
CA LEU A 849 -34.06 -30.13 16.33
C LEU A 849 -34.69 -29.04 15.48
N ASP A 850 -35.99 -28.83 15.64
CA ASP A 850 -36.73 -27.73 15.03
C ASP A 850 -36.98 -26.64 16.08
N LEU A 851 -36.96 -25.38 15.63
CA LEU A 851 -37.24 -24.20 16.45
C LEU A 851 -38.73 -23.84 16.46
#